data_AF-A0A7M5U836-F1
#
_entry.id   AF-A0A7M5U836-F1
#
_cell.length_a   1.000
_cell.length_b   1.000
_cell.length_c   1.000
_cell.angle_alpha   90.00
_cell.angle_beta   90.00
_cell.angle_gamma   90.00
#
_symmetry.space_group_name_H-M   'P 1'
#
loop_
_entity.id
_entity.type
_entity.pdbx_description
1 polymer ?
#
loop_
_entity_poly.entity_id
_entity_poly.type
_entity_poly.pdbx_seq_one_letter_code
_entity_poly.pdbx_strand_id
1 'polypeptide(L)'
;MEGVVEQLNALLAPKFGYGLLTDASFSENTVEAFGKLVSILQGAENVAAEKAAQLAKDNTPKTGDTAFVYWHGHGWFTAKIESWLPEELNYMIRWTEGNWAPERAKYNNLCVDKIPDPSIIGVGSKVLFKQGLYYAGNNDDGSVCDSSGRSLSEEKKQELQAKNQISDRWHMGVIKNVSTNSEGVTVYNGEHIEPQDPQCTRGNFVDYSPAFSGLTIEELRTLPNIFNCLDTGDDNGETSSCDVFLSKVNQDDANILKILKQIKTIYNVSESKGGNSSSKGLQQTVGKIKNCKVYLVALTDAFIANEQAMSELLYAKKTLGKTVIPLVLGTSHKWTQTTAGMLLAGQLYIQFANDDVYDEKLTELQKNLEKLVVCDPKAKKTRSGGDSDPPRVFLSYCWANSKLSHEAEQVRSFTGHTFSDPRKIKADIEKEIGERVWLDIEQLDSVDDSGMFGQIAQGLAESTVVVMCVSAEYSRSQNCQMEANFALRSLHKKAIVLEVGTGEDSDRAAWKQSSVGMVLPTDQEPLIMTADHITGEASYQATITKICQQIREVVPEDGTRVLPQHEPETEAEIANKESLRASVPMYGDSVIAHYAQWQFFPAKVVNFDKSVLKYTVDWDDPDPACRVQRYDLVAVNRAPTENAIGLGTSILFKQGTYQHNGGTGDVWNLGEITNIEVLDDGSKLYSGKHSKTAADNLAVAGWSSFRPTFEKHKIEDLRLFPNAIEMLQAYQKL
;
A
#
# COMPACT_ATOMS: atom_id res chain seq x y z
N MET A 1 -26.43 32.29 5.70
CA MET A 1 -27.12 31.05 5.25
C MET A 1 -26.54 30.58 3.93
N GLU A 2 -26.51 31.41 2.88
CA GLU A 2 -25.93 31.07 1.57
C GLU A 2 -24.49 30.52 1.67
N GLY A 3 -23.59 31.17 2.42
CA GLY A 3 -22.22 30.66 2.60
C GLY A 3 -22.11 29.32 3.36
N VAL A 4 -23.10 28.95 4.18
CA VAL A 4 -23.13 27.64 4.85
C VAL A 4 -23.65 26.57 3.88
N VAL A 5 -24.64 26.92 3.05
CA VAL A 5 -25.17 26.05 1.99
C VAL A 5 -24.09 25.79 0.92
N GLU A 6 -23.31 26.80 0.57
CA GLU A 6 -22.21 26.67 -0.40
C GLU A 6 -21.07 25.79 0.14
N GLN A 7 -20.72 25.92 1.42
CA GLN A 7 -19.77 25.02 2.09
C GLN A 7 -20.33 23.60 2.26
N LEU A 8 -21.62 23.45 2.53
CA LEU A 8 -22.28 22.15 2.60
C LEU A 8 -22.28 21.47 1.23
N ASN A 9 -22.61 22.21 0.16
CA ASN A 9 -22.60 21.70 -1.21
C ASN A 9 -21.20 21.34 -1.66
N ALA A 10 -20.18 22.13 -1.32
CA ALA A 10 -18.79 21.78 -1.59
C ALA A 10 -18.34 20.50 -0.86
N LEU A 11 -18.88 20.23 0.33
CA LEU A 11 -18.52 19.06 1.15
C LEU A 11 -19.34 17.80 0.84
N LEU A 12 -20.62 17.97 0.47
CA LEU A 12 -21.59 16.89 0.24
C LEU A 12 -21.77 16.54 -1.24
N ALA A 13 -21.62 17.50 -2.17
CA ALA A 13 -21.76 17.22 -3.61
C ALA A 13 -20.79 16.14 -4.11
N PRO A 14 -19.54 16.04 -3.60
CA PRO A 14 -18.65 14.92 -3.95
C PRO A 14 -19.07 13.59 -3.30
N LYS A 15 -19.79 13.61 -2.18
CA LYS A 15 -20.12 12.42 -1.35
C LYS A 15 -21.50 11.82 -1.63
N PHE A 16 -22.48 12.62 -2.06
CA PHE A 16 -23.87 12.16 -2.28
C PHE A 16 -24.35 12.31 -3.72
N GLY A 17 -23.51 12.80 -4.64
CA GLY A 17 -23.76 12.78 -6.09
C GLY A 17 -24.91 13.66 -6.59
N TYR A 18 -25.56 14.47 -5.74
CA TYR A 18 -26.59 15.44 -6.13
C TYR A 18 -26.29 16.84 -5.60
N GLY A 19 -26.47 17.84 -6.46
CA GLY A 19 -26.65 19.24 -6.07
C GLY A 19 -28.02 19.43 -5.44
N LEU A 20 -28.21 18.96 -4.21
CA LEU A 20 -29.38 19.28 -3.41
C LEU A 20 -29.16 20.68 -2.83
N LEU A 21 -30.23 21.47 -2.69
CA LEU A 21 -30.26 22.81 -2.08
C LEU A 21 -30.01 23.98 -3.02
N THR A 22 -30.76 24.06 -4.12
CA THR A 22 -30.93 25.33 -4.85
C THR A 22 -32.15 26.13 -4.39
N ASP A 23 -33.12 25.52 -3.70
CA ASP A 23 -34.32 26.25 -3.25
C ASP A 23 -35.05 25.53 -2.10
N ALA A 24 -34.56 25.69 -0.87
CA ALA A 24 -35.35 25.37 0.31
C ALA A 24 -35.02 26.33 1.45
N SER A 25 -36.03 27.05 1.93
CA SER A 25 -35.98 27.83 3.15
C SER A 25 -35.75 26.89 4.34
N PHE A 26 -34.49 26.60 4.66
CA PHE A 26 -34.15 25.84 5.85
C PHE A 26 -34.45 26.67 7.09
N SER A 27 -35.13 26.04 8.06
CA SER A 27 -35.21 26.62 9.40
C SER A 27 -33.79 26.69 10.00
N GLU A 28 -33.50 27.71 10.81
CA GLU A 28 -32.21 27.86 11.50
C GLU A 28 -31.77 26.57 12.22
N ASN A 29 -32.72 25.84 12.80
CA ASN A 29 -32.48 24.57 13.49
C ASN A 29 -31.90 23.47 12.58
N THR A 30 -32.27 23.45 11.29
CA THR A 30 -31.77 22.47 10.33
C THR A 30 -30.32 22.77 9.94
N VAL A 31 -30.00 24.04 9.71
CA VAL A 31 -28.64 24.50 9.41
C VAL A 31 -27.70 24.20 10.58
N GLU A 32 -28.17 24.42 11.82
CA GLU A 32 -27.40 24.12 13.03
C GLU A 32 -27.13 22.60 13.19
N ALA A 33 -28.13 21.75 12.90
CA ALA A 33 -27.99 20.29 12.97
C ALA A 33 -26.98 19.75 11.93
N PHE A 34 -26.98 20.29 10.71
CA PHE A 34 -26.03 19.90 9.67
C PHE A 34 -24.61 20.40 9.93
N GLY A 35 -24.45 21.62 10.46
CA GLY A 35 -23.15 22.12 10.93
C GLY A 35 -22.54 21.19 11.98
N LYS A 36 -23.35 20.66 12.91
CA LYS A 36 -22.91 19.66 13.89
C LYS A 36 -22.47 18.35 13.22
N LEU A 37 -23.16 17.87 12.20
CA LEU A 37 -22.83 16.62 11.50
C LEU A 37 -21.50 16.71 10.70
N VAL A 38 -21.27 17.81 10.00
CA VAL A 38 -20.02 18.07 9.26
C VAL A 38 -18.83 18.13 10.22
N SER A 39 -19.00 18.82 11.36
CA SER A 39 -17.99 18.86 12.42
C SER A 39 -17.68 17.47 12.99
N ILE A 40 -18.66 16.55 13.04
CA ILE A 40 -18.47 15.18 13.51
C ILE A 40 -17.67 14.35 12.49
N LEU A 41 -17.96 14.49 11.19
CA LEU A 41 -17.30 13.71 10.12
C LEU A 41 -15.84 14.14 9.88
N GLN A 42 -15.57 15.44 9.86
CA GLN A 42 -14.19 15.95 9.82
C GLN A 42 -13.43 15.61 11.12
N GLY A 43 -14.15 15.53 12.24
CA GLY A 43 -13.63 14.96 13.48
C GLY A 43 -13.16 13.52 13.27
N ALA A 44 -13.95 12.66 12.62
CA ALA A 44 -13.67 11.23 12.51
C ALA A 44 -12.39 10.86 11.72
N GLU A 45 -12.09 11.53 10.60
CA GLU A 45 -10.87 11.28 9.79
C GLU A 45 -9.60 11.74 10.52
N ASN A 46 -9.62 12.95 11.09
CA ASN A 46 -8.55 13.44 11.94
C ASN A 46 -8.36 12.53 13.16
N VAL A 47 -9.45 12.03 13.76
CA VAL A 47 -9.42 11.08 14.87
C VAL A 47 -8.78 9.76 14.47
N ALA A 48 -8.91 9.27 13.24
CA ALA A 48 -8.28 8.01 12.82
C ALA A 48 -6.75 8.14 12.68
N ALA A 49 -6.27 9.20 12.01
CA ALA A 49 -4.84 9.51 11.90
C ALA A 49 -4.24 9.86 13.26
N GLU A 50 -4.95 10.67 14.07
CA GLU A 50 -4.57 10.98 15.45
C GLU A 50 -4.56 9.72 16.31
N LYS A 51 -5.51 8.79 16.14
CA LYS A 51 -5.55 7.53 16.91
C LYS A 51 -4.41 6.60 16.53
N ALA A 52 -4.00 6.54 15.26
CA ALA A 52 -2.82 5.78 14.84
C ALA A 52 -1.52 6.39 15.38
N ALA A 53 -1.37 7.73 15.29
CA ALA A 53 -0.25 8.45 15.89
C ALA A 53 -0.25 8.33 17.43
N GLN A 54 -1.43 8.34 18.05
CA GLN A 54 -1.63 8.15 19.48
C GLN A 54 -1.27 6.72 19.89
N LEU A 55 -1.68 5.68 19.13
CA LEU A 55 -1.26 4.30 19.38
C LEU A 55 0.27 4.14 19.32
N ALA A 56 0.91 4.77 18.32
CA ALA A 56 2.37 4.77 18.21
C ALA A 56 3.04 5.45 19.41
N LYS A 57 2.45 6.54 19.93
CA LYS A 57 2.87 7.21 21.18
C LYS A 57 2.50 6.41 22.43
N ASP A 58 1.47 5.59 22.39
CA ASP A 58 1.02 4.79 23.53
C ASP A 58 1.92 3.58 23.78
N ASN A 59 2.66 3.12 22.77
CA ASN A 59 3.75 2.15 22.92
C ASN A 59 5.05 2.77 23.48
N THR A 60 5.10 4.09 23.70
CA THR A 60 6.19 4.72 24.44
C THR A 60 6.06 4.36 25.93
N PRO A 61 7.12 3.87 26.59
CA PRO A 61 7.09 3.56 28.01
C PRO A 61 6.88 4.83 28.84
N LYS A 62 5.87 4.82 29.73
CA LYS A 62 5.55 5.93 30.63
C LYS A 62 5.84 5.53 32.08
N THR A 63 6.09 6.52 32.94
CA THR A 63 6.14 6.28 34.40
C THR A 63 4.84 5.61 34.85
N GLY A 64 4.98 4.52 35.60
CA GLY A 64 3.89 3.69 36.09
C GLY A 64 3.56 2.48 35.19
N ASP A 65 4.00 2.48 33.93
CA ASP A 65 3.79 1.33 33.04
C ASP A 65 4.53 0.09 33.57
N THR A 66 3.94 -1.08 33.35
CA THR A 66 4.61 -2.37 33.49
C THR A 66 5.37 -2.67 32.19
N ALA A 67 6.62 -3.10 32.32
CA ALA A 67 7.48 -3.47 31.20
C ALA A 67 8.25 -4.76 31.50
N PHE A 68 8.60 -5.47 30.43
CA PHE A 68 9.57 -6.54 30.45
C PHE A 68 10.96 -5.96 30.31
N VAL A 69 11.86 -6.32 31.21
CA VAL A 69 13.24 -5.83 31.25
C VAL A 69 14.21 -6.99 31.20
N TYR A 70 15.16 -6.92 30.27
CA TYR A 70 16.23 -7.89 30.16
C TYR A 70 17.25 -7.71 31.28
N TRP A 71 17.38 -8.74 32.13
CA TRP A 71 18.36 -8.82 33.21
C TRP A 71 19.48 -9.77 32.81
N HIS A 72 20.72 -9.26 32.80
CA HIS A 72 21.92 -9.88 32.22
C HIS A 72 22.04 -11.40 32.45
N GLY A 73 21.80 -12.18 31.40
CA GLY A 73 21.91 -13.65 31.40
C GLY A 73 20.74 -14.38 32.06
N HIS A 74 19.88 -13.67 32.77
CA HIS A 74 18.75 -14.26 33.50
C HIS A 74 17.42 -14.19 32.72
N GLY A 75 17.35 -13.41 31.64
CA GLY A 75 16.17 -13.31 30.77
C GLY A 75 15.37 -12.02 30.96
N TRP A 76 14.13 -12.02 30.46
CA TRP A 76 13.23 -10.86 30.55
C TRP A 76 12.27 -11.02 31.73
N PHE A 77 12.26 -10.05 32.64
CA PHE A 77 11.42 -10.05 33.84
C PHE A 77 10.52 -8.82 33.89
N THR A 78 9.43 -8.89 34.65
CA THR A 78 8.49 -7.78 34.80
C THR A 78 8.99 -6.74 35.80
N ALA A 79 8.90 -5.47 35.42
CA ALA A 79 9.23 -4.33 36.26
C ALA A 79 8.25 -3.17 36.01
N LYS A 80 8.08 -2.31 37.01
CA LYS A 80 7.40 -1.03 36.86
C LYS A 80 8.39 0.07 36.53
N ILE A 81 8.04 0.94 35.59
CA ILE A 81 8.84 2.10 35.22
C ILE A 81 8.60 3.20 36.25
N GLU A 82 9.66 3.68 36.90
CA GLU A 82 9.59 4.81 37.83
C GLU A 82 9.83 6.14 37.13
N SER A 83 10.84 6.22 36.27
CA SER A 83 11.16 7.43 35.52
C SER A 83 12.00 7.15 34.28
N TRP A 84 11.95 8.08 33.31
CA TRP A 84 12.80 8.08 32.12
C TRP A 84 14.00 9.02 32.33
N LEU A 85 15.21 8.54 32.02
CA LEU A 85 16.47 9.26 32.09
C LEU A 85 17.02 9.44 30.66
N PRO A 86 16.51 10.43 29.89
CA PRO A 86 16.79 10.57 28.46
C PRO A 86 18.28 10.82 28.14
N GLU A 87 19.01 11.48 29.05
CA GLU A 87 20.44 11.75 28.86
C GLU A 87 21.29 10.48 28.82
N GLU A 88 20.84 9.42 29.48
CA GLU A 88 21.53 8.13 29.55
C GLU A 88 20.88 7.05 28.68
N LEU A 89 19.74 7.35 28.05
CA LEU A 89 18.85 6.38 27.39
C LEU A 89 18.46 5.22 28.31
N ASN A 90 18.22 5.53 29.60
CA ASN A 90 17.89 4.56 30.63
C ASN A 90 16.53 4.85 31.25
N TYR A 91 15.83 3.82 31.69
CA TYR A 91 14.69 3.91 32.59
C TYR A 91 15.13 3.53 34.01
N MET A 92 14.63 4.26 35.00
CA MET A 92 14.60 3.74 36.37
C MET A 92 13.41 2.78 36.47
N ILE A 93 13.68 1.58 36.93
CA ILE A 93 12.69 0.51 37.06
C ILE A 93 12.67 -0.02 38.48
N ARG A 94 11.54 -0.58 38.88
CA ARG A 94 11.40 -1.37 40.10
C ARG A 94 10.83 -2.73 39.73
N TRP A 95 11.60 -3.79 40.01
CA TRP A 95 11.15 -5.16 39.80
C TRP A 95 9.81 -5.41 40.51
N THR A 96 8.85 -6.04 39.83
CA THR A 96 7.54 -6.34 40.45
C THR A 96 7.61 -7.51 41.43
N GLU A 97 8.65 -8.34 41.32
CA GLU A 97 8.89 -9.49 42.18
C GLU A 97 10.01 -9.17 43.18
N GLY A 98 9.66 -9.05 44.47
CA GLY A 98 10.60 -8.82 45.56
C GLY A 98 10.82 -7.34 45.93
N ASN A 99 11.36 -7.10 47.12
CA ASN A 99 11.70 -5.76 47.62
C ASN A 99 13.10 -5.33 47.16
N TRP A 100 13.33 -5.31 45.85
CA TRP A 100 14.59 -4.84 45.28
C TRP A 100 14.62 -3.32 45.23
N ALA A 101 15.81 -2.74 45.38
CA ALA A 101 16.00 -1.31 45.13
C ALA A 101 15.75 -1.00 43.64
N PRO A 102 15.32 0.23 43.29
CA PRO A 102 15.21 0.62 41.91
C PRO A 102 16.53 0.49 41.15
N GLU A 103 16.47 -0.02 39.93
CA GLU A 103 17.62 -0.26 39.07
C GLU A 103 17.52 0.52 37.76
N ARG A 104 18.65 0.68 37.07
CA ARG A 104 18.70 1.29 35.74
C ARG A 104 18.59 0.21 34.67
N ALA A 105 17.64 0.38 33.76
CA ALA A 105 17.48 -0.46 32.58
C ALA A 105 17.70 0.36 31.31
N LYS A 106 18.55 -0.12 30.40
CA LYS A 106 18.70 0.52 29.09
C LYS A 106 17.40 0.40 28.30
N TYR A 107 17.07 1.41 27.50
CA TYR A 107 15.83 1.40 26.69
C TYR A 107 15.71 0.17 25.77
N ASN A 108 16.83 -0.31 25.22
CA ASN A 108 16.86 -1.47 24.32
C ASN A 108 16.79 -2.81 25.06
N ASN A 109 16.82 -2.76 26.39
CA ASN A 109 16.57 -3.89 27.28
C ASN A 109 15.17 -3.78 27.91
N LEU A 110 14.29 -2.92 27.40
CA LEU A 110 12.96 -2.69 27.96
C LEU A 110 11.89 -2.81 26.88
N CYS A 111 10.78 -3.43 27.21
CA CYS A 111 9.63 -3.60 26.33
C CYS A 111 8.34 -3.40 27.13
N VAL A 112 7.48 -2.47 26.73
CA VAL A 112 6.22 -2.22 27.47
C VAL A 112 5.30 -3.43 27.31
N ASP A 113 4.60 -3.81 28.36
CA ASP A 113 3.58 -4.86 28.29
C ASP A 113 2.29 -4.33 27.64
N LYS A 114 2.39 -4.00 26.34
CA LYS A 114 1.30 -3.51 25.50
C LYS A 114 1.25 -4.30 24.20
N ILE A 115 0.04 -4.64 23.76
CA ILE A 115 -0.17 -5.29 22.48
C ILE A 115 0.27 -4.32 21.37
N PRO A 116 1.22 -4.72 20.52
CA PRO A 116 1.73 -3.86 19.46
C PRO A 116 0.70 -3.64 18.36
N ASP A 117 0.83 -2.53 17.62
CA ASP A 117 0.03 -2.30 16.41
C ASP A 117 0.45 -3.31 15.33
N PRO A 118 -0.47 -4.11 14.75
CA PRO A 118 -0.13 -5.05 13.68
C PRO A 118 0.60 -4.39 12.50
N SER A 119 0.34 -3.11 12.22
CA SER A 119 0.91 -2.37 11.09
C SER A 119 2.39 -2.03 11.22
N ILE A 120 3.01 -2.28 12.39
CA ILE A 120 4.44 -2.05 12.64
C ILE A 120 5.25 -3.36 12.76
N ILE A 121 4.59 -4.52 12.70
CA ILE A 121 5.26 -5.83 12.75
C ILE A 121 5.26 -6.48 11.37
N GLY A 122 6.45 -6.67 10.82
CA GLY A 122 6.68 -7.36 9.56
C GLY A 122 7.90 -8.26 9.62
N VAL A 123 8.26 -8.86 8.49
CA VAL A 123 9.49 -9.63 8.35
C VAL A 123 10.69 -8.74 8.69
N GLY A 124 11.54 -9.23 9.60
CA GLY A 124 12.70 -8.52 10.14
C GLY A 124 12.43 -7.77 11.45
N SER A 125 11.16 -7.60 11.87
CA SER A 125 10.85 -6.94 13.15
C SER A 125 11.36 -7.77 14.34
N LYS A 126 11.96 -7.10 15.32
CA LYS A 126 12.30 -7.68 16.63
C LYS A 126 11.09 -7.65 17.55
N VAL A 127 10.79 -8.78 18.17
CA VAL A 127 9.64 -8.94 19.07
C VAL A 127 10.05 -9.71 20.31
N LEU A 128 9.36 -9.45 21.43
CA LEU A 128 9.31 -10.37 22.54
C LEU A 128 8.12 -11.29 22.40
N PHE A 129 8.29 -12.54 22.79
CA PHE A 129 7.23 -13.53 22.84
C PHE A 129 7.43 -14.48 24.01
N LYS A 130 6.37 -15.17 24.43
CA LYS A 130 6.44 -16.15 25.51
C LYS A 130 6.95 -17.49 24.99
N GLN A 131 7.91 -18.10 25.68
CA GLN A 131 8.32 -19.48 25.43
C GLN A 131 8.90 -20.12 26.69
N GLY A 132 8.45 -21.34 27.01
CA GLY A 132 8.93 -22.08 28.17
C GLY A 132 8.52 -21.50 29.52
N LEU A 133 8.83 -22.27 30.57
CA LEU A 133 8.53 -21.93 31.97
C LEU A 133 9.83 -21.71 32.75
N TYR A 134 9.93 -20.58 33.46
CA TYR A 134 11.05 -20.33 34.36
C TYR A 134 10.89 -21.15 35.65
N TYR A 135 11.96 -21.77 36.16
CA TYR A 135 12.04 -22.66 37.35
C TYR A 135 11.80 -24.17 37.19
N ALA A 136 11.76 -24.70 35.97
CA ALA A 136 11.80 -26.13 35.76
C ALA A 136 13.09 -26.60 35.06
N GLY A 137 13.83 -27.51 35.69
CA GLY A 137 14.85 -28.32 35.00
C GLY A 137 14.20 -29.46 34.23
N ASN A 138 15.00 -30.24 33.50
CA ASN A 138 14.59 -31.55 33.01
C ASN A 138 15.38 -32.63 33.73
N ASN A 139 14.70 -33.69 34.14
CA ASN A 139 15.37 -34.93 34.51
C ASN A 139 15.96 -35.59 33.25
N ASP A 140 16.86 -36.57 33.44
CA ASP A 140 17.48 -37.31 32.33
C ASP A 140 16.46 -38.01 31.40
N ASP A 141 15.25 -38.24 31.91
CA ASP A 141 14.12 -38.81 31.17
C ASP A 141 13.28 -37.78 30.39
N GLY A 142 13.66 -36.49 30.44
CA GLY A 142 12.96 -35.39 29.80
C GLY A 142 11.75 -34.85 30.57
N SER A 143 11.48 -35.36 31.78
CA SER A 143 10.39 -34.83 32.61
C SER A 143 10.78 -33.51 33.28
N VAL A 144 9.84 -32.55 33.23
CA VAL A 144 9.93 -31.23 33.88
C VAL A 144 10.11 -31.41 35.37
N CYS A 145 11.14 -30.87 35.99
CA CYS A 145 11.40 -31.02 37.42
C CYS A 145 11.61 -29.69 38.15
N ASP A 146 11.27 -29.64 39.43
CA ASP A 146 11.56 -28.46 40.26
C ASP A 146 13.07 -28.30 40.52
N SER A 147 13.47 -27.25 41.24
CA SER A 147 14.87 -27.01 41.62
C SER A 147 15.51 -28.13 42.47
N SER A 148 14.73 -29.11 42.92
CA SER A 148 15.21 -30.31 43.63
C SER A 148 15.36 -31.54 42.72
N GLY A 149 15.06 -31.44 41.42
CA GLY A 149 15.12 -32.55 40.46
C GLY A 149 13.90 -33.47 40.52
N ARG A 150 12.80 -33.07 41.17
CA ARG A 150 11.57 -33.87 41.21
C ARG A 150 10.64 -33.52 40.07
N SER A 151 10.22 -34.52 39.30
CA SER A 151 9.27 -34.33 38.21
C SER A 151 7.98 -33.68 38.72
N LEU A 152 7.56 -32.61 38.04
CA LEU A 152 6.33 -31.87 38.28
C LEU A 152 5.21 -32.53 37.47
N SER A 153 4.13 -32.96 38.13
CA SER A 153 2.90 -33.34 37.44
C SER A 153 2.25 -32.13 36.76
N GLU A 154 1.40 -32.36 35.76
CA GLU A 154 0.64 -31.28 35.11
C GLU A 154 -0.22 -30.49 36.12
N GLU A 155 -0.85 -31.16 37.10
CA GLU A 155 -1.59 -30.44 38.14
C GLU A 155 -0.66 -29.56 38.98
N LYS A 156 0.58 -30.00 39.24
CA LYS A 156 1.54 -29.21 39.99
C LYS A 156 2.05 -28.02 39.19
N LYS A 157 2.27 -28.17 37.88
CA LYS A 157 2.60 -27.04 36.99
C LYS A 157 1.50 -25.99 37.01
N GLN A 158 0.25 -26.42 36.85
CA GLN A 158 -0.93 -25.53 36.91
C GLN A 158 -1.09 -24.86 38.29
N GLU A 159 -0.87 -25.62 39.38
CA GLU A 159 -0.91 -25.08 40.75
C GLU A 159 0.18 -24.02 40.97
N LEU A 160 1.39 -24.28 40.50
CA LEU A 160 2.52 -23.36 40.64
C LEU A 160 2.34 -22.12 39.76
N GLN A 161 1.83 -22.24 38.54
CA GLN A 161 1.42 -21.11 37.71
C GLN A 161 0.31 -20.29 38.39
N ALA A 162 -0.73 -20.93 38.92
CA ALA A 162 -1.82 -20.25 39.63
C ALA A 162 -1.35 -19.51 40.89
N LYS A 163 -0.22 -19.93 41.48
CA LYS A 163 0.45 -19.29 42.61
C LYS A 163 1.50 -18.25 42.20
N ASN A 164 1.69 -17.98 40.90
CA ASN A 164 2.78 -17.17 40.34
C ASN A 164 4.18 -17.64 40.81
N GLN A 165 4.34 -18.95 41.05
CA GLN A 165 5.62 -19.56 41.45
C GLN A 165 6.43 -20.04 40.24
N ILE A 166 5.80 -20.09 39.07
CA ILE A 166 6.40 -20.30 37.76
C ILE A 166 5.80 -19.22 36.86
N SER A 167 6.65 -18.45 36.17
CA SER A 167 6.23 -17.39 35.26
C SER A 167 6.59 -17.73 33.81
N ASP A 168 5.75 -17.25 32.88
CA ASP A 168 6.06 -17.30 31.46
C ASP A 168 7.33 -16.50 31.21
N ARG A 169 8.35 -17.14 30.61
CA ARG A 169 9.56 -16.42 30.24
C ARG A 169 9.34 -15.76 28.88
N TRP A 170 9.72 -14.50 28.80
CA TRP A 170 9.74 -13.78 27.54
C TRP A 170 11.10 -13.92 26.88
N HIS A 171 11.08 -14.17 25.58
CA HIS A 171 12.23 -14.38 24.71
C HIS A 171 12.22 -13.34 23.60
N MET A 172 13.40 -12.97 23.12
CA MET A 172 13.55 -12.03 22.02
C MET A 172 13.81 -12.78 20.71
N GLY A 173 12.98 -12.49 19.70
CA GLY A 173 13.06 -13.09 18.38
C GLY A 173 12.94 -12.08 17.26
N VAL A 174 13.21 -12.55 16.04
CA VAL A 174 13.02 -11.82 14.79
C VAL A 174 11.97 -12.53 13.95
N ILE A 175 10.99 -11.77 13.46
CA ILE A 175 9.98 -12.30 12.54
C ILE A 175 10.66 -12.66 11.21
N LYS A 176 10.48 -13.90 10.76
CA LYS A 176 10.95 -14.39 9.46
C LYS A 176 9.82 -14.51 8.45
N ASN A 177 8.62 -14.77 8.92
CA ASN A 177 7.46 -14.95 8.07
C ASN A 177 6.20 -14.45 8.78
N VAL A 178 5.36 -13.74 8.03
CA VAL A 178 4.01 -13.36 8.46
C VAL A 178 3.05 -14.11 7.55
N SER A 179 2.16 -14.89 8.15
CA SER A 179 1.18 -15.69 7.43
C SER A 179 -0.17 -15.57 8.10
N THR A 180 -1.18 -16.19 7.52
CA THR A 180 -2.49 -16.30 8.13
C THR A 180 -2.71 -17.77 8.47
N ASN A 181 -3.09 -18.08 9.70
CA ASN A 181 -3.38 -19.47 10.09
C ASN A 181 -4.73 -19.91 9.53
N SER A 182 -5.07 -21.19 9.76
CA SER A 182 -6.41 -21.73 9.46
C SER A 182 -7.51 -21.16 10.36
N GLU A 183 -7.28 -20.07 11.11
CA GLU A 183 -8.32 -19.32 11.84
C GLU A 183 -8.35 -17.83 11.40
N GLY A 184 -7.58 -17.45 10.37
CA GLY A 184 -7.67 -16.10 9.81
C GLY A 184 -6.98 -15.04 10.59
N VAL A 185 -6.43 -15.47 11.71
CA VAL A 185 -5.58 -14.68 12.54
C VAL A 185 -4.24 -14.58 11.82
N THR A 186 -3.76 -13.34 11.74
CA THR A 186 -2.39 -13.11 11.29
C THR A 186 -1.47 -13.72 12.33
N VAL A 187 -0.65 -14.66 11.89
CA VAL A 187 0.32 -15.33 12.72
C VAL A 187 1.74 -15.01 12.29
N TYR A 188 2.61 -14.97 13.28
CA TYR A 188 3.98 -14.55 13.17
C TYR A 188 4.87 -15.75 13.47
N ASN A 189 5.81 -16.00 12.57
CA ASN A 189 6.79 -17.06 12.69
C ASN A 189 8.19 -16.45 12.61
N GLY A 190 9.11 -16.98 13.38
CA GLY A 190 10.45 -16.43 13.46
C GLY A 190 11.42 -17.30 14.22
N GLU A 191 12.57 -16.71 14.53
CA GLU A 191 13.66 -17.36 15.25
C GLU A 191 14.17 -16.46 16.37
N HIS A 192 14.78 -17.06 17.39
CA HIS A 192 15.48 -16.29 18.41
C HIS A 192 16.64 -15.48 17.82
N ILE A 193 16.86 -14.28 18.36
CA ILE A 193 17.96 -13.41 17.91
C ILE A 193 19.33 -13.85 18.47
N GLU A 194 19.37 -14.67 19.54
CA GLU A 194 20.62 -15.18 20.10
C GLU A 194 20.62 -16.70 20.35
N PRO A 195 21.46 -17.45 19.63
CA PRO A 195 21.86 -18.81 20.01
C PRO A 195 22.97 -18.85 21.08
N GLN A 196 23.47 -17.69 21.53
CA GLN A 196 24.71 -17.57 22.32
C GLN A 196 24.51 -17.02 23.74
N ASP A 197 23.28 -16.84 24.23
CA ASP A 197 23.09 -16.69 25.68
C ASP A 197 23.66 -17.96 26.33
N PRO A 198 24.75 -17.89 27.12
CA PRO A 198 25.39 -19.07 27.71
C PRO A 198 24.41 -19.88 28.57
N GLN A 199 23.31 -19.28 29.02
CA GLN A 199 22.25 -19.94 29.77
C GLN A 199 21.18 -20.60 28.89
N CYS A 200 21.04 -20.21 27.61
CA CYS A 200 20.20 -20.87 26.58
C CYS A 200 20.85 -22.14 25.99
N THR A 201 21.78 -22.76 26.70
CA THR A 201 22.13 -24.16 26.41
C THR A 201 20.90 -25.02 26.74
N ARG A 202 20.58 -25.98 25.85
CA ARG A 202 19.37 -26.85 25.87
C ARG A 202 19.04 -27.52 27.23
N GLY A 203 19.92 -27.47 28.22
CA GLY A 203 19.77 -28.13 29.51
C GLY A 203 18.92 -27.40 30.55
N ASN A 204 18.67 -26.09 30.41
CA ASN A 204 18.07 -25.29 31.50
C ASN A 204 16.61 -24.88 31.28
N PHE A 205 16.02 -25.17 30.12
CA PHE A 205 14.66 -24.74 29.78
C PHE A 205 13.84 -25.87 29.19
N VAL A 206 12.73 -26.15 29.86
CA VAL A 206 11.70 -27.03 29.32
C VAL A 206 11.01 -26.33 28.15
N ASP A 207 10.82 -27.06 27.05
CA ASP A 207 10.12 -26.62 25.84
C ASP A 207 10.77 -25.43 25.09
N TYR A 208 12.05 -25.17 25.31
CA TYR A 208 12.79 -24.21 24.49
C TYR A 208 12.86 -24.67 23.04
N SER A 209 12.45 -23.80 22.12
CA SER A 209 12.62 -24.00 20.69
C SER A 209 13.39 -22.82 20.10
N PRO A 210 14.43 -23.07 19.26
CA PRO A 210 15.18 -21.99 18.62
C PRO A 210 14.33 -21.16 17.64
N ALA A 211 13.15 -21.67 17.28
CA ALA A 211 12.17 -21.01 16.43
C ALA A 211 10.81 -20.94 17.12
N PHE A 212 9.99 -19.97 16.70
CA PHE A 212 8.59 -19.86 17.08
C PHE A 212 7.72 -19.80 15.83
N SER A 213 6.52 -20.34 15.94
CA SER A 213 5.57 -20.40 14.84
C SER A 213 4.16 -20.26 15.35
N GLY A 214 3.31 -19.60 14.57
CA GLY A 214 1.88 -19.51 14.87
C GLY A 214 1.50 -18.48 15.94
N LEU A 215 2.40 -17.59 16.35
CA LEU A 215 2.09 -16.58 17.38
C LEU A 215 1.15 -15.51 16.84
N THR A 216 0.18 -15.09 17.63
CA THR A 216 -0.75 -13.98 17.35
C THR A 216 -0.17 -12.63 17.80
N ILE A 217 -0.79 -11.51 17.44
CA ILE A 217 -0.29 -10.18 17.84
C ILE A 217 -0.36 -9.99 19.36
N GLU A 218 -1.34 -10.60 20.03
CA GLU A 218 -1.57 -10.58 21.46
C GLU A 218 -0.45 -11.25 22.26
N GLU A 219 0.26 -12.18 21.63
CA GLU A 219 1.38 -12.94 22.19
C GLU A 219 2.73 -12.27 21.95
N LEU A 220 2.75 -11.17 21.19
CA LEU A 220 3.94 -10.42 20.88
C LEU A 220 3.99 -9.11 21.67
N ARG A 221 5.21 -8.63 21.92
CA ARG A 221 5.48 -7.26 22.35
C ARG A 221 6.59 -6.68 21.49
N THR A 222 6.57 -5.38 21.24
CA THR A 222 7.63 -4.71 20.47
C THR A 222 8.48 -3.85 21.37
N LEU A 223 9.79 -3.80 21.10
CA LEU A 223 10.67 -2.82 21.72
C LEU A 223 10.18 -1.41 21.37
N PRO A 224 10.24 -0.47 22.33
CA PRO A 224 9.80 0.89 22.06
C PRO A 224 10.74 1.55 21.05
N ASN A 225 10.19 2.32 20.11
CA ASN A 225 10.99 3.10 19.18
C ASN A 225 11.73 4.19 19.96
N ILE A 226 13.06 4.23 19.85
CA ILE A 226 13.91 5.18 20.60
C ILE A 226 13.56 6.65 20.33
N PHE A 227 13.13 6.99 19.11
CA PHE A 227 12.72 8.35 18.76
C PHE A 227 11.40 8.73 19.43
N ASN A 228 10.49 7.77 19.63
CA ASN A 228 9.27 8.00 20.41
C ASN A 228 9.61 8.25 21.89
N CYS A 229 10.57 7.52 22.47
CA CYS A 229 11.02 7.72 23.86
C CYS A 229 11.69 9.08 24.09
N LEU A 230 12.35 9.60 23.06
CA LEU A 230 13.04 10.88 23.11
C LEU A 230 12.13 12.07 22.76
N ASP A 231 10.94 11.82 22.21
CA ASP A 231 9.90 12.81 22.02
C ASP A 231 9.15 13.08 23.33
N THR A 232 9.76 13.85 24.23
CA THR A 232 9.19 14.17 25.54
C THR A 232 8.22 15.37 25.51
N GLY A 233 7.83 15.88 24.34
CA GLY A 233 6.89 17.01 24.20
C GLY A 233 7.40 18.39 24.64
N ASP A 234 8.49 18.47 25.41
CA ASP A 234 9.10 19.74 25.84
C ASP A 234 10.01 20.32 24.74
N ASP A 235 9.43 21.05 23.78
CA ASP A 235 10.12 21.76 22.70
C ASP A 235 10.90 23.02 23.18
N ASN A 236 11.43 23.00 24.41
CA ASN A 236 12.13 24.16 25.01
C ASN A 236 13.58 24.35 24.50
N GLY A 237 14.07 23.46 23.64
CA GLY A 237 15.34 23.65 22.95
C GLY A 237 15.11 24.36 21.62
N GLU A 238 15.79 25.48 21.36
CA GLU A 238 15.91 26.09 20.02
C GLU A 238 16.56 25.09 19.05
N THR A 239 15.82 24.10 18.58
CA THR A 239 16.24 23.30 17.43
C THR A 239 15.94 24.10 16.20
N SER A 240 16.98 24.50 15.47
CA SER A 240 16.82 25.19 14.18
C SER A 240 15.94 24.34 13.26
N SER A 241 14.83 24.92 12.82
CA SER A 241 13.94 24.30 11.84
C SER A 241 14.74 23.98 10.58
N CYS A 242 14.45 22.85 9.94
CA CYS A 242 15.02 22.51 8.64
C CYS A 242 13.88 22.36 7.63
N ASP A 243 14.14 22.63 6.36
CA ASP A 243 13.15 22.40 5.32
C ASP A 243 13.04 20.90 5.03
N VAL A 244 14.20 20.25 4.96
CA VAL A 244 14.34 18.85 4.55
C VAL A 244 15.18 18.10 5.57
N PHE A 245 14.71 16.94 6.00
CA PHE A 245 15.51 15.99 6.77
C PHE A 245 15.83 14.77 5.90
N LEU A 246 17.12 14.46 5.73
CA LEU A 246 17.58 13.28 4.99
C LEU A 246 18.04 12.18 5.96
N SER A 247 17.29 11.08 6.03
CA SER A 247 17.71 9.89 6.75
C SER A 247 18.56 8.99 5.85
N LYS A 248 19.76 8.65 6.34
CA LYS A 248 20.77 7.84 5.67
C LYS A 248 21.56 6.94 6.62
N VAL A 249 22.39 6.07 6.06
CA VAL A 249 23.45 5.37 6.79
C VAL A 249 24.82 5.75 6.23
N ASN A 250 25.87 5.66 7.05
CA ASN A 250 27.22 6.12 6.66
C ASN A 250 27.79 5.35 5.46
N GLN A 251 27.35 4.12 5.24
CA GLN A 251 27.73 3.30 4.09
C GLN A 251 27.31 3.93 2.74
N ASP A 252 26.28 4.78 2.76
CA ASP A 252 25.71 5.40 1.57
C ASP A 252 26.26 6.81 1.30
N ASP A 253 27.20 7.29 2.13
CA ASP A 253 27.69 8.67 2.09
C ASP A 253 28.24 9.05 0.70
N ALA A 254 28.96 8.15 0.03
CA ALA A 254 29.52 8.43 -1.30
C ALA A 254 28.43 8.77 -2.33
N ASN A 255 27.31 8.05 -2.31
CA ASN A 255 26.18 8.26 -3.23
C ASN A 255 25.37 9.50 -2.84
N ILE A 256 25.25 9.75 -1.54
CA ILE A 256 24.42 10.81 -0.99
C ILE A 256 25.10 12.19 -1.03
N LEU A 257 26.43 12.26 -0.94
CA LEU A 257 27.17 13.53 -0.95
C LEU A 257 26.88 14.37 -2.20
N LYS A 258 26.73 13.72 -3.36
CA LYS A 258 26.34 14.38 -4.62
C LYS A 258 24.94 15.01 -4.50
N ILE A 259 23.95 14.29 -3.94
CA ILE A 259 22.58 14.79 -3.70
C ILE A 259 22.64 15.97 -2.74
N LEU A 260 23.26 15.76 -1.58
CA LEU A 260 23.37 16.74 -0.49
C LEU A 260 23.99 18.05 -0.96
N LYS A 261 25.08 17.98 -1.74
CA LYS A 261 25.75 19.17 -2.28
C LYS A 261 24.79 20.05 -3.08
N GLN A 262 23.84 19.43 -3.79
CA GLN A 262 22.92 20.12 -4.69
C GLN A 262 21.63 20.56 -4.00
N ILE A 263 21.15 19.84 -2.99
CA ILE A 263 19.96 20.27 -2.25
C ILE A 263 20.28 21.29 -1.15
N LYS A 264 21.48 21.27 -0.56
CA LYS A 264 21.93 22.24 0.46
C LYS A 264 22.17 23.64 -0.09
N THR A 265 22.30 23.81 -1.40
CA THR A 265 22.40 25.15 -2.03
C THR A 265 21.06 25.86 -2.08
N ILE A 266 19.95 25.12 -2.00
CA ILE A 266 18.58 25.64 -2.18
C ILE A 266 17.80 25.57 -0.86
N TYR A 267 17.96 24.48 -0.10
CA TYR A 267 17.15 24.19 1.08
C TYR A 267 18.00 24.10 2.35
N ASN A 268 17.40 24.43 3.49
CA ASN A 268 18.02 24.14 4.78
C ASN A 268 17.87 22.64 5.09
N VAL A 269 18.90 21.86 4.77
CA VAL A 269 18.88 20.39 4.90
C VAL A 269 19.61 19.94 6.16
N SER A 270 18.92 19.16 6.99
CA SER A 270 19.53 18.34 8.04
C SER A 270 19.63 16.88 7.60
N GLU A 271 20.60 16.16 8.13
CA GLU A 271 20.80 14.74 7.82
C GLU A 271 20.99 13.90 9.09
N SER A 272 20.68 12.62 9.00
CA SER A 272 21.03 11.66 10.04
C SER A 272 22.55 11.42 10.07
N LYS A 273 23.08 11.14 11.27
CA LYS A 273 24.51 10.84 11.47
C LYS A 273 24.87 9.37 11.15
N GLY A 274 23.92 8.61 10.60
CA GLY A 274 24.14 7.28 10.02
C GLY A 274 24.79 6.21 10.91
N GLY A 275 24.70 6.31 12.25
CA GLY A 275 25.28 5.34 13.18
C GLY A 275 24.99 5.66 14.66
N ASN A 276 25.55 4.84 15.57
CA ASN A 276 25.40 4.88 17.05
C ASN A 276 25.57 6.30 17.61
N SER A 277 24.48 7.05 17.59
CA SER A 277 24.46 8.43 18.01
C SER A 277 24.36 8.48 19.53
N SER A 278 25.06 9.43 20.16
CA SER A 278 24.85 9.70 21.59
C SER A 278 23.39 10.10 21.83
N SER A 279 22.91 9.97 23.07
CA SER A 279 21.57 10.40 23.50
C SER A 279 21.24 11.82 23.01
N LYS A 280 22.16 12.76 23.24
CA LYS A 280 22.07 14.14 22.76
C LYS A 280 21.97 14.24 21.23
N GLY A 281 22.70 13.39 20.51
CA GLY A 281 22.62 13.32 19.05
C GLY A 281 21.24 12.84 18.56
N LEU A 282 20.68 11.82 19.21
CA LEU A 282 19.35 11.31 18.89
C LEU A 282 18.26 12.34 19.21
N GLN A 283 18.34 13.02 20.35
CA GLN A 283 17.42 14.12 20.71
C GLN A 283 17.45 15.25 19.66
N GLN A 284 18.63 15.63 19.21
CA GLN A 284 18.77 16.61 18.12
C GLN A 284 18.11 16.10 16.83
N THR A 285 18.26 14.81 16.51
CA THR A 285 17.60 14.19 15.36
C THR A 285 16.07 14.22 15.49
N VAL A 286 15.51 13.89 16.67
CA VAL A 286 14.06 14.00 16.95
C VAL A 286 13.54 15.40 16.64
N GLY A 287 14.19 16.42 17.20
CA GLY A 287 13.79 17.82 16.97
C GLY A 287 13.88 18.21 15.49
N LYS A 288 14.92 17.74 14.77
CA LYS A 288 15.06 18.00 13.34
C LYS A 288 13.98 17.30 12.49
N ILE A 289 13.64 16.05 12.79
CA ILE A 289 12.57 15.33 12.09
C ILE A 289 11.22 15.99 12.37
N LYS A 290 10.93 16.35 13.63
CA LYS A 290 9.70 17.09 13.99
C LYS A 290 9.56 18.39 13.20
N ASN A 291 10.65 19.14 13.10
CA ASN A 291 10.65 20.47 12.50
C ASN A 291 10.94 20.47 11.00
N CYS A 292 11.10 19.30 10.36
CA CYS A 292 11.23 19.22 8.91
C CYS A 292 9.85 19.28 8.22
N LYS A 293 9.81 19.88 7.03
CA LYS A 293 8.63 19.87 6.16
C LYS A 293 8.58 18.57 5.36
N VAL A 294 9.72 18.16 4.81
CA VAL A 294 9.85 16.95 3.99
C VAL A 294 10.89 16.01 4.60
N TYR A 295 10.56 14.73 4.65
CA TYR A 295 11.45 13.66 5.09
C TYR A 295 11.93 12.86 3.88
N LEU A 296 13.22 12.93 3.57
CA LEU A 296 13.86 12.10 2.56
C LEU A 296 14.41 10.83 3.22
N VAL A 297 14.23 9.68 2.58
CA VAL A 297 14.82 8.41 3.04
C VAL A 297 15.69 7.78 1.96
N ALA A 298 16.97 7.59 2.24
CA ALA A 298 17.92 6.94 1.35
C ALA A 298 17.86 5.41 1.52
N LEU A 299 17.10 4.73 0.66
CA LEU A 299 16.86 3.30 0.72
C LEU A 299 17.99 2.50 0.05
N THR A 300 18.65 1.68 0.87
CA THR A 300 19.64 0.66 0.47
C THR A 300 19.49 -0.57 1.36
N ASP A 301 20.09 -1.71 0.99
CA ASP A 301 20.14 -2.88 1.87
C ASP A 301 20.82 -2.55 3.22
N ALA A 302 21.81 -1.63 3.23
CA ALA A 302 22.47 -1.17 4.44
C ALA A 302 21.56 -0.31 5.32
N PHE A 303 20.72 0.54 4.73
CA PHE A 303 19.69 1.29 5.45
C PHE A 303 18.70 0.34 6.14
N ILE A 304 18.21 -0.66 5.41
CA ILE A 304 17.24 -1.64 5.93
C ILE A 304 17.83 -2.47 7.07
N ALA A 305 19.12 -2.80 6.99
CA ALA A 305 19.83 -3.51 8.06
C ALA A 305 20.14 -2.63 9.28
N ASN A 306 20.01 -1.31 9.19
CA ASN A 306 20.34 -0.39 10.26
C ASN A 306 19.12 -0.06 11.14
N GLU A 307 19.13 -0.56 12.38
CA GLU A 307 18.03 -0.41 13.33
C GLU A 307 17.70 1.05 13.68
N GLN A 308 18.72 1.92 13.78
CA GLN A 308 18.50 3.34 14.08
C GLN A 308 17.81 4.02 12.88
N ALA A 309 18.28 3.79 11.66
CA ALA A 309 17.72 4.38 10.45
C ALA A 309 16.27 3.92 10.20
N MET A 310 15.99 2.63 10.40
CA MET A 310 14.62 2.11 10.37
C MET A 310 13.72 2.71 11.45
N SER A 311 14.26 2.96 12.66
CA SER A 311 13.54 3.64 13.72
C SER A 311 13.23 5.10 13.38
N GLU A 312 14.14 5.81 12.69
CA GLU A 312 13.89 7.17 12.17
C GLU A 312 12.73 7.18 11.17
N LEU A 313 12.71 6.23 10.23
CA LEU A 313 11.66 6.13 9.21
C LEU A 313 10.29 5.83 9.85
N LEU A 314 10.24 4.87 10.77
CA LEU A 314 9.03 4.54 11.53
C LEU A 314 8.52 5.77 12.30
N TYR A 315 9.41 6.50 12.97
CA TYR A 315 9.05 7.71 13.70
C TYR A 315 8.47 8.79 12.78
N ALA A 316 9.16 9.09 11.68
CA ALA A 316 8.71 10.09 10.72
C ALA A 316 7.36 9.74 10.10
N LYS A 317 7.18 8.49 9.64
CA LYS A 317 5.97 8.09 8.90
C LYS A 317 4.79 7.76 9.82
N LYS A 318 4.99 6.98 10.88
CA LYS A 318 3.90 6.48 11.74
C LYS A 318 3.59 7.39 12.91
N THR A 319 4.61 7.94 13.58
CA THR A 319 4.39 8.79 14.77
C THR A 319 4.05 10.23 14.38
N LEU A 320 4.74 10.77 13.36
CA LEU A 320 4.61 12.17 12.96
C LEU A 320 3.80 12.41 11.67
N GLY A 321 3.47 11.37 10.90
CA GLY A 321 2.73 11.52 9.65
C GLY A 321 3.44 12.37 8.60
N LYS A 322 4.78 12.39 8.59
CA LYS A 322 5.56 13.24 7.69
C LYS A 322 5.37 12.82 6.23
N THR A 323 5.44 13.81 5.33
CA THR A 323 5.59 13.58 3.89
C THR A 323 6.96 12.96 3.63
N VAL A 324 6.95 11.72 3.14
CA VAL A 324 8.17 10.95 2.87
C VAL A 324 8.43 10.87 1.37
N ILE A 325 9.66 11.17 0.94
CA ILE A 325 10.13 10.87 -0.43
C ILE A 325 11.21 9.79 -0.34
N PRO A 326 10.95 8.58 -0.86
CA PRO A 326 11.95 7.52 -0.93
C PRO A 326 12.95 7.76 -2.06
N LEU A 327 14.25 7.67 -1.73
CA LEU A 327 15.37 7.73 -2.66
C LEU A 327 16.04 6.34 -2.71
N VAL A 328 15.81 5.58 -3.77
CA VAL A 328 16.39 4.23 -3.90
C VAL A 328 17.78 4.34 -4.49
N LEU A 329 18.81 4.15 -3.66
CA LEU A 329 20.21 4.26 -4.07
C LEU A 329 20.82 2.89 -4.45
N GLY A 330 20.24 1.80 -3.95
CA GLY A 330 20.69 0.43 -4.25
C GLY A 330 20.00 -0.17 -5.47
N THR A 331 20.64 -1.15 -6.11
CA THR A 331 20.04 -1.96 -7.18
C THR A 331 19.11 -3.07 -6.67
N SER A 332 19.14 -3.33 -5.37
CA SER A 332 18.32 -4.36 -4.71
C SER A 332 16.89 -3.85 -4.47
N HIS A 333 15.90 -4.68 -4.78
CA HIS A 333 14.49 -4.46 -4.45
C HIS A 333 14.05 -5.15 -3.15
N LYS A 334 14.98 -5.74 -2.37
CA LYS A 334 14.64 -6.48 -1.15
C LYS A 334 13.86 -5.64 -0.14
N TRP A 335 14.13 -4.34 -0.10
CA TRP A 335 13.44 -3.40 0.78
C TRP A 335 11.91 -3.38 0.58
N THR A 336 11.41 -3.74 -0.61
CA THR A 336 9.97 -3.80 -0.89
C THR A 336 9.25 -4.89 -0.08
N GLN A 337 9.99 -5.91 0.37
CA GLN A 337 9.47 -7.03 1.16
C GLN A 337 9.71 -6.85 2.67
N THR A 338 10.29 -5.72 3.09
CA THR A 338 10.56 -5.44 4.51
C THR A 338 9.55 -4.46 5.09
N THR A 339 9.67 -4.17 6.39
CA THR A 339 8.89 -3.13 7.05
C THR A 339 8.97 -1.79 6.32
N ALA A 340 10.12 -1.42 5.73
CA ALA A 340 10.23 -0.19 4.94
C ALA A 340 9.32 -0.22 3.70
N GLY A 341 9.35 -1.32 2.94
CA GLY A 341 8.47 -1.52 1.78
C GLY A 341 6.99 -1.45 2.14
N MET A 342 6.61 -2.00 3.29
CA MET A 342 5.25 -1.91 3.82
C MET A 342 4.85 -0.47 4.18
N LEU A 343 5.74 0.30 4.82
CA LEU A 343 5.49 1.70 5.19
C LEU A 343 5.39 2.64 3.99
N LEU A 344 6.05 2.28 2.90
CA LEU A 344 6.16 3.07 1.68
C LEU A 344 5.32 2.49 0.53
N ALA A 345 4.50 1.48 0.81
CA ALA A 345 3.64 0.85 -0.19
C ALA A 345 2.72 1.90 -0.83
N GLY A 346 2.67 1.91 -2.17
CA GLY A 346 1.87 2.87 -2.95
C GLY A 346 2.49 4.26 -3.09
N GLN A 347 3.68 4.52 -2.54
CA GLN A 347 4.42 5.76 -2.76
C GLN A 347 5.37 5.65 -3.95
N LEU A 348 5.47 6.73 -4.72
CA LEU A 348 6.52 6.86 -5.73
C LEU A 348 7.88 7.06 -5.08
N TYR A 349 8.92 6.53 -5.72
CA TYR A 349 10.30 6.68 -5.28
C TYR A 349 11.19 7.17 -6.43
N ILE A 350 12.27 7.86 -6.08
CA ILE A 350 13.26 8.34 -7.05
C ILE A 350 14.43 7.36 -7.04
N GLN A 351 14.70 6.73 -8.17
CA GLN A 351 15.76 5.73 -8.30
C GLN A 351 17.08 6.38 -8.75
N PHE A 352 18.08 6.39 -7.86
CA PHE A 352 19.45 6.88 -8.11
C PHE A 352 20.45 5.74 -8.34
N ALA A 353 19.98 4.51 -8.52
CA ALA A 353 20.84 3.33 -8.69
C ALA A 353 21.62 3.32 -10.03
N ASN A 354 21.23 4.16 -10.99
CA ASN A 354 21.92 4.32 -12.27
C ASN A 354 22.59 5.71 -12.31
N ASP A 355 23.91 5.74 -12.50
CA ASP A 355 24.71 6.97 -12.55
C ASP A 355 24.42 7.82 -13.81
N ASP A 356 23.95 7.18 -14.89
CA ASP A 356 23.74 7.85 -16.18
C ASP A 356 22.51 8.79 -16.15
N VAL A 357 21.51 8.50 -15.31
CA VAL A 357 20.30 9.34 -15.10
C VAL A 357 20.39 10.26 -13.89
N TYR A 358 21.56 10.35 -13.28
CA TYR A 358 21.72 10.94 -11.96
C TYR A 358 21.25 12.40 -11.92
N ASP A 359 21.66 13.21 -12.89
CA ASP A 359 21.35 14.65 -12.93
C ASP A 359 19.85 14.91 -13.18
N GLU A 360 19.18 14.05 -13.97
CA GLU A 360 17.74 14.17 -14.21
C GLU A 360 16.92 13.76 -12.99
N LYS A 361 17.33 12.68 -12.31
CA LYS A 361 16.71 12.24 -11.05
C LYS A 361 16.92 13.27 -9.94
N LEU A 362 18.05 13.95 -9.94
CA LEU A 362 18.29 15.08 -9.05
C LEU A 362 17.39 16.27 -9.37
N THR A 363 17.17 16.57 -10.66
CA THR A 363 16.22 17.62 -11.09
C THR A 363 14.78 17.27 -10.70
N GLU A 364 14.39 16.00 -10.84
CA GLU A 364 13.10 15.48 -10.37
C GLU A 364 12.93 15.67 -8.85
N LEU A 365 13.96 15.31 -8.07
CA LEU A 365 13.98 15.54 -6.63
C LEU A 365 13.86 17.03 -6.27
N GLN A 366 14.58 17.91 -6.96
CA GLN A 366 14.52 19.36 -6.73
C GLN A 366 13.12 19.92 -6.99
N LYS A 367 12.47 19.50 -8.08
CA LYS A 367 11.09 19.89 -8.42
C LYS A 367 10.09 19.42 -7.35
N ASN A 368 10.25 18.19 -6.86
CA ASN A 368 9.38 17.66 -5.81
C ASN A 368 9.59 18.42 -4.48
N LEU A 369 10.84 18.72 -4.13
CA LEU A 369 11.14 19.51 -2.93
C LEU A 369 10.63 20.94 -3.04
N GLU A 370 10.73 21.59 -4.20
CA GLU A 370 10.27 22.97 -4.40
C GLU A 370 8.77 23.06 -4.12
N LYS A 371 8.01 22.13 -4.67
CA LYS A 371 6.56 22.02 -4.45
C LYS A 371 6.22 21.85 -2.97
N LEU A 372 6.92 20.95 -2.27
CA LEU A 372 6.58 20.56 -0.90
C LEU A 372 7.13 21.50 0.18
N VAL A 373 8.25 22.19 -0.08
CA VAL A 373 8.91 23.07 0.90
C VAL A 373 8.42 24.51 0.80
N VAL A 374 8.15 24.99 -0.43
CA VAL A 374 7.74 26.38 -0.70
C VAL A 374 6.23 26.57 -0.57
N CYS A 375 5.42 25.53 -0.83
CA CYS A 375 3.99 25.59 -0.54
C CYS A 375 3.77 25.36 0.96
N ASP A 376 3.48 26.43 1.70
CA ASP A 376 3.06 26.36 3.10
C ASP A 376 1.78 25.51 3.23
N PRO A 377 1.77 24.39 3.96
CA PRO A 377 0.59 23.55 4.13
C PRO A 377 -0.55 24.26 4.88
N LYS A 378 -0.28 25.37 5.60
CA LYS A 378 -1.32 26.20 6.23
C LYS A 378 -1.82 27.33 5.35
N ALA A 379 -1.09 27.67 4.29
CA ALA A 379 -1.66 28.44 3.20
C ALA A 379 -2.52 27.49 2.37
N LYS A 380 -3.77 27.27 2.78
CA LYS A 380 -4.82 27.03 1.79
C LYS A 380 -4.66 28.15 0.77
N LYS A 381 -4.05 27.84 -0.38
CA LYS A 381 -4.19 28.67 -1.56
C LYS A 381 -5.69 28.70 -1.84
N THR A 382 -6.38 29.72 -1.31
CA THR A 382 -7.31 30.46 -2.15
C THR A 382 -6.58 30.64 -3.46
N ARG A 383 -6.99 29.87 -4.48
CA ARG A 383 -6.43 29.87 -5.83
C ARG A 383 -6.37 31.32 -6.30
N SER A 384 -5.25 32.00 -6.06
CA SER A 384 -5.08 33.40 -6.39
C SER A 384 -4.27 33.46 -7.68
N GLY A 385 -4.98 33.62 -8.80
CA GLY A 385 -4.42 34.05 -10.08
C GLY A 385 -4.18 32.93 -11.08
N GLY A 386 -5.26 32.37 -11.63
CA GLY A 386 -5.24 31.39 -12.72
C GLY A 386 -6.34 30.36 -12.55
N ASP A 387 -7.58 30.81 -12.70
CA ASP A 387 -8.79 30.01 -12.81
C ASP A 387 -8.70 29.11 -14.05
N SER A 388 -7.86 28.10 -13.98
CA SER A 388 -7.69 27.11 -15.04
C SER A 388 -8.41 25.88 -14.58
N ASP A 389 -9.56 25.64 -15.22
CA ASP A 389 -10.32 24.41 -15.09
C ASP A 389 -9.39 23.18 -15.12
N PRO A 390 -9.77 22.10 -14.43
CA PRO A 390 -9.04 20.84 -14.53
C PRO A 390 -8.94 20.42 -16.00
N PRO A 391 -7.81 19.81 -16.42
CA PRO A 391 -7.62 19.42 -17.82
C PRO A 391 -8.79 18.58 -18.33
N ARG A 392 -9.33 18.92 -19.50
CA ARG A 392 -10.47 18.20 -20.10
C ARG A 392 -10.03 17.00 -20.93
N VAL A 393 -8.74 16.92 -21.26
CA VAL A 393 -8.13 15.81 -21.98
C VAL A 393 -7.19 15.07 -21.03
N PHE A 394 -7.32 13.75 -20.97
CA PHE A 394 -6.41 12.88 -20.23
C PHE A 394 -5.62 12.02 -21.21
N LEU A 395 -4.29 12.01 -21.12
CA LEU A 395 -3.44 11.17 -21.94
C LEU A 395 -2.93 9.98 -21.11
N SER A 396 -3.45 8.78 -21.37
CA SER A 396 -2.98 7.55 -20.71
C SER A 396 -1.96 6.83 -21.60
N TYR A 397 -0.84 6.40 -21.03
CA TYR A 397 0.25 5.77 -21.78
C TYR A 397 1.08 4.79 -20.93
N CYS A 398 1.80 3.89 -21.58
CA CYS A 398 2.79 3.06 -20.91
C CYS A 398 4.16 3.75 -20.95
N TRP A 399 4.85 3.81 -19.81
CA TRP A 399 6.18 4.44 -19.74
C TRP A 399 7.19 3.87 -20.74
N ALA A 400 7.11 2.57 -21.05
CA ALA A 400 7.96 1.92 -22.05
C ALA A 400 7.79 2.50 -23.47
N ASN A 401 6.69 3.21 -23.74
CA ASN A 401 6.44 3.87 -25.01
C ASN A 401 6.92 5.33 -25.06
N SER A 402 7.50 5.90 -23.99
CA SER A 402 8.11 7.23 -24.03
C SER A 402 9.60 7.14 -24.35
N LYS A 403 9.95 7.62 -25.55
CA LYS A 403 11.33 7.82 -25.97
C LYS A 403 12.03 8.82 -25.07
N LEU A 404 11.37 9.92 -24.72
CA LEU A 404 11.90 10.92 -23.81
C LEU A 404 12.17 10.33 -22.42
N SER A 405 11.32 9.42 -21.91
CA SER A 405 11.62 8.69 -20.67
C SER A 405 12.81 7.74 -20.81
N HIS A 406 13.04 7.17 -21.99
CA HIS A 406 14.16 6.26 -22.25
C HIS A 406 15.48 6.99 -22.51
N GLU A 407 15.45 8.11 -23.23
CA GLU A 407 16.59 9.03 -23.39
C GLU A 407 16.98 9.63 -22.04
N ALA A 408 15.99 9.82 -21.16
CA ALA A 408 16.13 10.14 -19.75
C ALA A 408 16.49 8.94 -18.85
N GLU A 409 16.65 7.76 -19.45
CA GLU A 409 16.84 6.41 -18.87
C GLU A 409 16.01 6.09 -17.61
N GLN A 410 14.84 6.72 -17.49
CA GLN A 410 13.82 6.44 -16.49
C GLN A 410 13.17 5.06 -16.74
N VAL A 411 13.29 4.56 -17.98
CA VAL A 411 12.88 3.22 -18.39
C VAL A 411 14.01 2.48 -19.10
N ARG A 412 14.14 1.19 -18.80
CA ARG A 412 15.22 0.32 -19.32
C ARG A 412 15.16 0.09 -20.82
N SER A 413 13.98 0.19 -21.41
CA SER A 413 13.74 -0.08 -22.82
C SER A 413 12.66 0.84 -23.36
N PHE A 414 12.87 1.27 -24.60
CA PHE A 414 11.88 1.98 -25.39
C PHE A 414 11.29 1.03 -26.44
N THR A 415 9.96 0.93 -26.46
CA THR A 415 9.20 0.30 -27.54
C THR A 415 8.32 1.36 -28.19
N GLY A 416 8.56 1.69 -29.45
CA GLY A 416 7.78 2.72 -30.13
C GLY A 416 8.55 3.40 -31.25
N HIS A 417 7.97 4.47 -31.77
CA HIS A 417 8.60 5.33 -32.77
C HIS A 417 8.88 6.72 -32.17
N THR A 418 9.86 7.46 -32.73
CA THR A 418 10.20 8.80 -32.20
C THR A 418 9.02 9.79 -32.28
N PHE A 419 8.14 9.62 -33.27
CA PHE A 419 6.91 10.40 -33.39
C PHE A 419 5.76 9.89 -32.51
N SER A 420 5.90 8.74 -31.86
CA SER A 420 4.87 8.16 -31.00
C SER A 420 5.14 8.42 -29.51
N ASP A 421 6.06 9.34 -29.18
CA ASP A 421 6.35 9.68 -27.80
C ASP A 421 5.14 10.40 -27.15
N PRO A 422 4.57 9.87 -26.06
CA PRO A 422 3.39 10.44 -25.41
C PRO A 422 3.57 11.88 -24.92
N ARG A 423 4.77 12.27 -24.49
CA ARG A 423 5.05 13.65 -24.04
C ARG A 423 5.15 14.61 -25.23
N LYS A 424 5.67 14.16 -26.38
CA LYS A 424 5.61 14.95 -27.62
C LYS A 424 4.16 15.12 -28.10
N ILE A 425 3.41 14.02 -28.15
CA ILE A 425 1.98 14.03 -28.53
C ILE A 425 1.20 14.99 -27.64
N LYS A 426 1.41 14.94 -26.32
CA LYS A 426 0.83 15.88 -25.37
C LYS A 426 1.11 17.33 -25.76
N ALA A 427 2.38 17.70 -25.92
CA ALA A 427 2.77 19.08 -26.20
C ALA A 427 2.15 19.61 -27.50
N ASP A 428 2.07 18.77 -28.53
CA ASP A 428 1.47 19.15 -29.80
C ASP A 428 -0.07 19.23 -29.72
N ILE A 429 -0.73 18.34 -28.97
CA ILE A 429 -2.17 18.47 -28.68
C ILE A 429 -2.45 19.77 -27.93
N GLU A 430 -1.73 20.05 -26.84
CA GLU A 430 -1.91 21.27 -26.03
C GLU A 430 -1.75 22.53 -26.88
N LYS A 431 -0.77 22.54 -27.79
CA LYS A 431 -0.52 23.65 -28.70
C LYS A 431 -1.66 23.84 -29.71
N GLU A 432 -2.21 22.77 -30.26
CA GLU A 432 -3.24 22.83 -31.29
C GLU A 432 -4.63 23.13 -30.71
N ILE A 433 -5.00 22.55 -29.57
CA ILE A 433 -6.32 22.77 -28.96
C ILE A 433 -6.34 23.96 -28.01
N GLY A 434 -5.19 24.43 -27.53
CA GLY A 434 -5.09 25.55 -26.59
C GLY A 434 -5.54 25.23 -25.16
N GLU A 435 -5.76 23.95 -24.84
CA GLU A 435 -6.11 23.45 -23.51
C GLU A 435 -4.98 22.61 -22.92
N ARG A 436 -4.93 22.53 -21.58
CA ARG A 436 -4.01 21.62 -20.91
C ARG A 436 -4.48 20.18 -21.07
N VAL A 437 -3.50 19.29 -21.24
CA VAL A 437 -3.70 17.85 -21.26
C VAL A 437 -3.11 17.28 -19.97
N TRP A 438 -3.88 16.43 -19.30
CA TRP A 438 -3.40 15.72 -18.12
C TRP A 438 -2.48 14.57 -18.55
N LEU A 439 -1.36 14.38 -17.84
CA LEU A 439 -0.41 13.28 -18.04
C LEU A 439 0.10 12.77 -16.68
N ASP A 440 0.11 11.44 -16.49
CA ASP A 440 0.23 10.72 -15.20
C ASP A 440 1.24 11.26 -14.18
N ILE A 441 2.36 11.81 -14.64
CA ILE A 441 3.47 12.19 -13.76
C ILE A 441 3.61 13.70 -13.56
N GLU A 442 2.91 14.51 -14.34
CA GLU A 442 3.10 15.97 -14.33
C GLU A 442 2.29 16.67 -13.24
N GLN A 443 1.19 16.04 -12.79
CA GLN A 443 0.22 16.62 -11.84
C GLN A 443 0.13 15.86 -10.50
N LEU A 444 1.13 15.04 -10.17
CA LEU A 444 1.23 14.43 -8.84
C LEU A 444 1.70 15.47 -7.81
N ASP A 445 0.82 16.44 -7.52
CA ASP A 445 1.19 17.71 -6.87
C ASP A 445 0.76 17.86 -5.41
N SER A 446 -0.02 16.95 -4.83
CA SER A 446 -0.56 17.20 -3.47
C SER A 446 -0.08 16.25 -2.38
N VAL A 447 0.09 16.91 -1.22
CA VAL A 447 0.42 16.49 0.14
C VAL A 447 -0.71 15.64 0.76
N ASP A 448 -1.67 15.15 -0.03
CA ASP A 448 -2.88 14.49 0.46
C ASP A 448 -2.68 12.96 0.63
N ASP A 449 -3.33 12.41 1.66
CA ASP A 449 -3.26 11.00 2.06
C ASP A 449 -3.86 10.01 1.03
N SER A 450 -4.41 10.48 -0.10
CA SER A 450 -5.12 9.65 -1.09
C SER A 450 -4.21 8.78 -1.99
N GLY A 451 -2.89 9.04 -1.97
CA GLY A 451 -1.90 8.31 -2.77
C GLY A 451 -2.03 8.55 -4.29
N MET A 452 -1.05 8.05 -5.06
CA MET A 452 -0.95 8.24 -6.51
C MET A 452 -2.23 7.81 -7.25
N PHE A 453 -2.82 6.68 -6.87
CA PHE A 453 -4.04 6.18 -7.50
C PHE A 453 -5.25 7.08 -7.26
N GLY A 454 -5.34 7.75 -6.11
CA GLY A 454 -6.38 8.74 -5.84
C GLY A 454 -6.30 9.93 -6.80
N GLN A 455 -5.08 10.38 -7.11
CA GLN A 455 -4.86 11.52 -8.00
C GLN A 455 -5.10 11.15 -9.48
N ILE A 456 -4.69 9.96 -9.92
CA ILE A 456 -5.00 9.43 -11.26
C ILE A 456 -6.52 9.29 -11.43
N ALA A 457 -7.20 8.72 -10.43
CA ALA A 457 -8.64 8.55 -10.44
C ALA A 457 -9.38 9.89 -10.51
N GLN A 458 -8.89 10.90 -9.79
CA GLN A 458 -9.43 12.26 -9.85
C GLN A 458 -9.19 12.90 -11.22
N GLY A 459 -7.97 12.82 -11.78
CA GLY A 459 -7.65 13.34 -13.11
C GLY A 459 -8.52 12.69 -14.20
N LEU A 460 -8.71 11.37 -14.14
CA LEU A 460 -9.62 10.65 -15.01
C LEU A 460 -11.07 11.12 -14.81
N ALA A 461 -11.55 11.22 -13.57
CA ALA A 461 -12.92 11.66 -13.28
C ALA A 461 -13.21 13.07 -13.81
N GLU A 462 -12.26 14.00 -13.67
CA GLU A 462 -12.39 15.40 -14.06
C GLU A 462 -12.29 15.62 -15.59
N SER A 463 -11.56 14.74 -16.30
CA SER A 463 -11.42 14.79 -17.75
C SER A 463 -12.74 14.53 -18.50
N THR A 464 -12.86 14.99 -19.74
CA THR A 464 -14.01 14.75 -20.64
C THR A 464 -13.70 13.64 -21.64
N VAL A 465 -12.49 13.62 -22.18
CA VAL A 465 -12.02 12.66 -23.18
C VAL A 465 -10.67 12.07 -22.74
N VAL A 466 -10.45 10.80 -23.03
CA VAL A 466 -9.19 10.11 -22.75
C VAL A 466 -8.53 9.72 -24.07
N VAL A 467 -7.32 10.19 -24.31
CA VAL A 467 -6.47 9.74 -25.41
C VAL A 467 -5.62 8.59 -24.89
N MET A 468 -5.80 7.40 -25.45
CA MET A 468 -5.14 6.17 -24.99
C MET A 468 -4.04 5.76 -25.97
N CYS A 469 -2.79 5.90 -25.55
CA CYS A 469 -1.62 5.41 -26.27
C CYS A 469 -1.47 3.89 -26.04
N VAL A 470 -2.18 3.09 -26.84
CA VAL A 470 -2.25 1.63 -26.70
C VAL A 470 -1.11 0.93 -27.44
N SER A 471 -0.53 -0.07 -26.80
CA SER A 471 0.58 -0.89 -27.30
C SER A 471 0.56 -2.27 -26.64
N ALA A 472 1.41 -3.18 -27.09
CA ALA A 472 1.58 -4.46 -26.40
C ALA A 472 2.10 -4.24 -24.95
N GLU A 473 2.98 -3.28 -24.72
CA GLU A 473 3.46 -2.91 -23.38
C GLU A 473 2.35 -2.33 -22.50
N TYR A 474 1.53 -1.43 -23.05
CA TYR A 474 0.37 -0.86 -22.37
C TYR A 474 -0.59 -1.96 -21.94
N SER A 475 -0.89 -2.90 -22.84
CA SER A 475 -1.79 -4.01 -22.55
C SER A 475 -1.27 -4.97 -21.50
N ARG A 476 0.05 -5.05 -21.28
CA ARG A 476 0.68 -5.90 -20.25
C ARG A 476 0.88 -5.18 -18.91
N SER A 477 0.82 -3.85 -18.90
CA SER A 477 0.99 -3.04 -17.69
C SER A 477 -0.28 -3.08 -16.84
N GLN A 478 -0.17 -3.60 -15.62
CA GLN A 478 -1.31 -3.66 -14.69
C GLN A 478 -1.87 -2.27 -14.37
N ASN A 479 -1.02 -1.25 -14.25
CA ASN A 479 -1.45 0.13 -14.01
C ASN A 479 -2.27 0.66 -15.20
N CYS A 480 -1.76 0.49 -16.42
CA CYS A 480 -2.43 0.93 -17.63
C CYS A 480 -3.76 0.19 -17.85
N GLN A 481 -3.79 -1.13 -17.56
CA GLN A 481 -5.04 -1.90 -17.57
C GLN A 481 -6.05 -1.34 -16.56
N MET A 482 -5.62 -0.99 -15.35
CA MET A 482 -6.51 -0.42 -14.33
C MET A 482 -7.06 0.95 -14.76
N GLU A 483 -6.21 1.83 -15.27
CA GLU A 483 -6.60 3.14 -15.83
C GLU A 483 -7.61 2.98 -16.97
N ALA A 484 -7.31 2.09 -17.93
CA ALA A 484 -8.15 1.90 -19.10
C ALA A 484 -9.53 1.34 -18.73
N ASN A 485 -9.56 0.30 -17.88
CA ASN A 485 -10.82 -0.24 -17.39
C ASN A 485 -11.61 0.81 -16.61
N PHE A 486 -10.94 1.62 -15.78
CA PHE A 486 -11.61 2.66 -15.00
C PHE A 486 -12.19 3.77 -15.88
N ALA A 487 -11.40 4.27 -16.83
CA ALA A 487 -11.82 5.30 -17.77
C ALA A 487 -13.03 4.85 -18.61
N LEU A 488 -12.97 3.64 -19.16
CA LEU A 488 -13.94 3.18 -20.16
C LEU A 488 -15.16 2.49 -19.55
N ARG A 489 -14.97 1.66 -18.51
CA ARG A 489 -16.08 0.95 -17.86
C ARG A 489 -16.72 1.74 -16.76
N SER A 490 -15.90 2.39 -15.92
CA SER A 490 -16.43 3.03 -14.72
C SER A 490 -16.91 4.45 -14.99
N LEU A 491 -16.16 5.18 -15.81
CA LEU A 491 -16.40 6.58 -16.11
C LEU A 491 -17.02 6.84 -17.51
N HIS A 492 -17.06 5.82 -18.38
CA HIS A 492 -17.48 5.92 -19.79
C HIS A 492 -16.91 7.12 -20.52
N LYS A 493 -15.63 7.42 -20.27
CA LYS A 493 -14.97 8.48 -21.01
C LYS A 493 -14.95 8.09 -22.48
N LYS A 494 -15.24 9.06 -23.35
CA LYS A 494 -14.94 8.90 -24.77
C LYS A 494 -13.45 8.65 -24.91
N ALA A 495 -13.10 7.57 -25.60
CA ALA A 495 -11.71 7.21 -25.84
C ALA A 495 -11.31 7.63 -27.25
N ILE A 496 -10.12 8.20 -27.38
CA ILE A 496 -9.43 8.32 -28.67
C ILE A 496 -8.31 7.31 -28.63
N VAL A 497 -8.44 6.25 -29.44
CA VAL A 497 -7.48 5.14 -29.44
C VAL A 497 -6.33 5.47 -30.37
N LEU A 498 -5.13 5.51 -29.79
CA LEU A 498 -3.89 5.80 -30.49
C LEU A 498 -2.95 4.61 -30.39
N GLU A 499 -2.81 3.85 -31.47
CA GLU A 499 -1.88 2.74 -31.52
C GLU A 499 -0.43 3.26 -31.59
N VAL A 500 0.32 2.95 -30.54
CA VAL A 500 1.75 3.23 -30.38
C VAL A 500 2.50 1.91 -30.16
N GLY A 501 3.79 1.85 -30.45
CA GLY A 501 4.60 0.64 -30.33
C GLY A 501 5.36 0.32 -31.61
N THR A 502 5.68 -0.96 -31.82
CA THR A 502 6.48 -1.41 -32.97
C THR A 502 5.74 -1.29 -34.30
N GLY A 503 4.41 -1.47 -34.28
CA GLY A 503 3.57 -1.60 -35.47
C GLY A 503 3.55 -3.01 -36.06
N GLU A 504 4.25 -3.97 -35.46
CA GLU A 504 4.21 -5.36 -35.90
C GLU A 504 2.82 -5.97 -35.69
N ASP A 505 2.37 -6.79 -36.66
CA ASP A 505 1.04 -7.43 -36.60
C ASP A 505 0.85 -8.27 -35.34
N SER A 506 1.92 -8.88 -34.82
CA SER A 506 1.90 -9.62 -33.56
C SER A 506 1.63 -8.74 -32.35
N ASP A 507 2.22 -7.55 -32.28
CA ASP A 507 1.98 -6.60 -31.19
C ASP A 507 0.57 -6.01 -31.28
N ARG A 508 0.12 -5.71 -32.50
CA ARG A 508 -1.24 -5.25 -32.77
C ARG A 508 -2.28 -6.29 -32.36
N ALA A 509 -2.06 -7.55 -32.73
CA ALA A 509 -2.92 -8.66 -32.30
C ALA A 509 -2.90 -8.82 -30.78
N ALA A 510 -1.73 -8.72 -30.14
CA ALA A 510 -1.58 -8.87 -28.70
C ALA A 510 -2.41 -7.86 -27.92
N TRP A 511 -2.31 -6.56 -28.23
CA TRP A 511 -3.08 -5.55 -27.49
C TRP A 511 -4.57 -5.59 -27.85
N LYS A 512 -4.95 -5.88 -29.11
CA LYS A 512 -6.36 -6.01 -29.51
C LYS A 512 -7.07 -7.19 -28.84
N GLN A 513 -6.35 -8.27 -28.59
CA GLN A 513 -6.87 -9.47 -27.90
C GLN A 513 -6.76 -9.36 -26.36
N SER A 514 -6.07 -8.34 -25.84
CA SER A 514 -5.94 -8.09 -24.40
C SER A 514 -7.24 -7.56 -23.79
N SER A 515 -7.31 -7.52 -22.46
CA SER A 515 -8.43 -6.89 -21.74
C SER A 515 -8.67 -5.43 -22.16
N VAL A 516 -7.61 -4.68 -22.51
CA VAL A 516 -7.70 -3.30 -23.01
C VAL A 516 -8.35 -3.29 -24.39
N GLY A 517 -7.93 -4.16 -25.30
CA GLY A 517 -8.54 -4.26 -26.63
C GLY A 517 -10.03 -4.60 -26.60
N MET A 518 -10.44 -5.44 -25.63
CA MET A 518 -11.83 -5.88 -25.47
C MET A 518 -12.76 -4.80 -24.89
N VAL A 519 -12.25 -3.77 -24.23
CA VAL A 519 -13.07 -2.66 -23.70
C VAL A 519 -13.14 -1.45 -24.62
N LEU A 520 -12.25 -1.37 -25.59
CA LEU A 520 -12.24 -0.23 -26.49
C LEU A 520 -13.45 -0.27 -27.44
N PRO A 521 -13.96 0.90 -27.85
CA PRO A 521 -15.06 0.97 -28.81
C PRO A 521 -14.70 0.22 -30.10
N THR A 522 -15.55 -0.74 -30.49
CA THR A 522 -15.31 -1.56 -31.70
C THR A 522 -15.65 -0.83 -33.00
N ASP A 523 -16.41 0.25 -32.90
CA ASP A 523 -16.84 1.12 -33.99
C ASP A 523 -15.81 2.19 -34.36
N GLN A 524 -14.77 2.38 -33.54
CA GLN A 524 -13.70 3.34 -33.80
C GLN A 524 -12.43 2.63 -34.25
N GLU A 525 -12.01 2.87 -35.50
CA GLU A 525 -10.68 2.47 -35.94
C GLU A 525 -9.60 3.25 -35.18
N PRO A 526 -8.58 2.58 -34.61
CA PRO A 526 -7.51 3.25 -33.92
C PRO A 526 -6.72 4.14 -34.89
N LEU A 527 -6.35 5.33 -34.44
CA LEU A 527 -5.36 6.14 -35.13
C LEU A 527 -3.99 5.48 -34.95
N ILE A 528 -3.23 5.33 -36.03
CA ILE A 528 -1.98 4.56 -36.00
C ILE A 528 -0.79 5.51 -36.01
N MET A 529 0.08 5.39 -35.00
CA MET A 529 1.33 6.16 -34.86
C MET A 529 2.54 5.24 -34.70
N THR A 530 2.67 4.27 -35.58
CA THR A 530 3.77 3.30 -35.60
C THR A 530 4.78 3.64 -36.71
N ALA A 531 5.94 2.99 -36.70
CA ALA A 531 7.05 3.33 -37.60
C ALA A 531 6.73 3.13 -39.09
N ASP A 532 5.88 2.14 -39.40
CA ASP A 532 5.41 1.82 -40.75
C ASP A 532 4.34 2.81 -41.27
N HIS A 533 3.64 3.51 -40.39
CA HIS A 533 2.58 4.48 -40.75
C HIS A 533 3.04 5.93 -40.73
N ILE A 534 3.93 6.30 -39.80
CA ILE A 534 4.44 7.68 -39.66
C ILE A 534 5.83 7.77 -40.28
N THR A 535 5.87 7.99 -41.59
CA THR A 535 7.13 8.08 -42.37
C THR A 535 7.80 9.45 -42.29
N GLY A 536 7.18 10.43 -41.62
CA GLY A 536 7.77 11.76 -41.41
C GLY A 536 6.84 12.74 -40.70
N GLU A 537 7.31 13.98 -40.56
CA GLU A 537 6.61 15.06 -39.84
C GLU A 537 5.23 15.37 -40.45
N ALA A 538 5.09 15.33 -41.77
CA ALA A 538 3.80 15.59 -42.44
C ALA A 538 2.72 14.56 -42.06
N SER A 539 3.06 13.26 -42.04
CA SER A 539 2.14 12.21 -41.59
C SER A 539 1.85 12.30 -40.09
N TYR A 540 2.85 12.67 -39.29
CA TYR A 540 2.68 12.90 -37.86
C TYR A 540 1.69 14.03 -37.58
N GLN A 541 1.91 15.20 -38.18
CA GLN A 541 1.04 16.37 -38.02
C GLN A 541 -0.38 16.11 -38.54
N ALA A 542 -0.53 15.33 -39.61
CA ALA A 542 -1.84 14.89 -40.09
C ALA A 542 -2.57 14.04 -39.04
N THR A 543 -1.87 13.15 -38.33
CA THR A 543 -2.45 12.36 -37.24
C THR A 543 -2.77 13.22 -36.01
N ILE A 544 -1.89 14.13 -35.61
CA ILE A 544 -2.18 15.10 -34.53
C ILE A 544 -3.42 15.94 -34.85
N THR A 545 -3.55 16.40 -36.11
CA THR A 545 -4.73 17.15 -36.57
C THR A 545 -6.01 16.33 -36.41
N LYS A 546 -5.97 15.03 -36.76
CA LYS A 546 -7.10 14.10 -36.56
C LYS A 546 -7.44 13.90 -35.08
N ILE A 547 -6.43 13.73 -34.22
CA ILE A 547 -6.63 13.62 -32.76
C ILE A 547 -7.30 14.89 -32.25
N CYS A 548 -6.78 16.07 -32.59
CA CYS A 548 -7.32 17.36 -32.15
C CYS A 548 -8.74 17.58 -32.67
N GLN A 549 -9.04 17.14 -33.89
CA GLN A 549 -10.41 17.16 -34.43
C GLN A 549 -11.34 16.30 -33.59
N GLN A 550 -10.98 15.05 -33.29
CA GLN A 550 -11.78 14.16 -32.45
C GLN A 550 -11.94 14.70 -31.02
N ILE A 551 -10.91 15.36 -30.47
CA ILE A 551 -11.01 16.06 -29.18
C ILE A 551 -12.05 17.17 -29.27
N ARG A 552 -11.98 18.06 -30.25
CA ARG A 552 -12.93 19.19 -30.41
C ARG A 552 -14.37 18.73 -30.63
N GLU A 553 -14.59 17.57 -31.25
CA GLU A 553 -15.92 16.95 -31.39
C GLU A 553 -16.52 16.54 -30.03
N VAL A 554 -15.68 16.31 -29.02
CA VAL A 554 -16.09 15.91 -27.66
C VAL A 554 -16.01 17.07 -26.67
N VAL A 555 -15.12 18.02 -26.92
CA VAL A 555 -14.70 19.10 -26.03
C VAL A 555 -14.99 20.42 -26.77
N PRO A 556 -16.19 21.02 -26.60
CA PRO A 556 -16.58 22.25 -27.31
C PRO A 556 -15.61 23.42 -27.08
N GLU A 557 -15.36 24.20 -28.13
CA GLU A 557 -14.43 25.36 -28.16
C GLU A 557 -14.89 26.56 -27.31
N ASP A 558 -16.18 26.65 -26.99
CA ASP A 558 -16.73 27.77 -26.20
C ASP A 558 -16.37 27.71 -24.71
N GLY A 559 -15.57 26.70 -24.31
CA GLY A 559 -15.18 26.47 -22.93
C GLY A 559 -16.37 26.09 -22.05
N THR A 560 -17.59 25.94 -22.60
CA THR A 560 -18.69 25.43 -21.82
C THR A 560 -18.39 23.98 -21.51
N ARG A 561 -18.21 23.71 -20.22
CA ARG A 561 -18.25 22.36 -19.71
C ARG A 561 -19.68 21.88 -19.95
N VAL A 562 -19.90 21.25 -21.10
CA VAL A 562 -20.96 20.26 -21.23
C VAL A 562 -20.53 19.11 -20.33
N LEU A 563 -20.66 19.32 -19.01
CA LEU A 563 -20.93 18.21 -18.12
C LEU A 563 -22.02 17.43 -18.84
N PRO A 564 -21.87 16.11 -19.05
CA PRO A 564 -22.93 15.33 -19.67
C PRO A 564 -24.20 15.78 -18.97
N GLN A 565 -25.07 16.48 -19.73
CA GLN A 565 -26.38 16.79 -19.18
C GLN A 565 -26.89 15.42 -18.79
N HIS A 566 -27.38 15.29 -17.56
CA HIS A 566 -28.14 14.10 -17.17
C HIS A 566 -29.35 14.08 -18.11
N GLU A 567 -29.15 13.59 -19.33
CA GLU A 567 -30.17 12.92 -20.07
C GLU A 567 -30.72 11.87 -19.10
N PRO A 568 -32.05 11.68 -19.07
CA PRO A 568 -32.65 10.67 -18.20
C PRO A 568 -31.86 9.37 -18.37
N GLU A 569 -31.39 8.83 -17.23
CA GLU A 569 -30.43 7.71 -17.21
C GLU A 569 -30.84 6.70 -18.27
N THR A 570 -30.00 6.59 -19.31
CA THR A 570 -30.31 5.69 -20.41
C THR A 570 -30.38 4.27 -19.85
N GLU A 571 -31.15 3.37 -20.47
CA GLU A 571 -31.19 1.96 -20.04
C GLU A 571 -29.77 1.35 -19.97
N ALA A 572 -28.84 1.85 -20.81
CA ALA A 572 -27.42 1.50 -20.78
C ALA A 572 -26.69 1.99 -19.52
N GLU A 573 -26.96 3.21 -19.04
CA GLU A 573 -26.36 3.75 -17.80
C GLU A 573 -26.90 3.05 -16.54
N ILE A 574 -28.19 2.68 -16.52
CA ILE A 574 -28.79 1.90 -15.43
C ILE A 574 -28.20 0.49 -15.41
N ALA A 575 -28.16 -0.19 -16.55
CA ALA A 575 -27.51 -1.49 -16.70
C ALA A 575 -26.02 -1.43 -16.32
N ASN A 576 -25.38 -0.27 -16.52
CA ASN A 576 -23.99 -0.07 -16.14
C ASN A 576 -23.78 0.17 -14.64
N LYS A 577 -24.62 0.96 -13.96
CA LYS A 577 -24.56 1.03 -12.49
C LYS A 577 -24.73 -0.35 -11.87
N GLU A 578 -25.57 -1.18 -12.47
CA GLU A 578 -25.69 -2.59 -12.10
C GLU A 578 -24.43 -3.41 -12.43
N SER A 579 -23.74 -3.13 -13.53
CA SER A 579 -22.46 -3.78 -13.91
C SER A 579 -21.28 -3.40 -13.01
N LEU A 580 -21.14 -2.11 -12.66
CA LEU A 580 -20.11 -1.61 -11.74
C LEU A 580 -20.35 -2.13 -10.32
N ARG A 581 -21.62 -2.19 -9.90
CA ARG A 581 -22.02 -2.89 -8.69
C ARG A 581 -21.77 -4.40 -8.79
N ALA A 582 -21.87 -4.99 -9.98
CA ALA A 582 -21.66 -6.42 -10.17
C ALA A 582 -20.21 -6.86 -10.01
N SER A 583 -19.23 -5.97 -10.22
CA SER A 583 -17.81 -6.30 -10.10
C SER A 583 -17.23 -6.02 -8.71
N VAL A 584 -17.86 -5.15 -7.92
CA VAL A 584 -17.38 -4.75 -6.58
C VAL A 584 -18.10 -5.53 -5.49
N PRO A 585 -17.40 -6.36 -4.67
CA PRO A 585 -18.03 -7.04 -3.55
C PRO A 585 -18.65 -6.08 -2.52
N MET A 586 -19.93 -6.27 -2.20
CA MET A 586 -20.64 -5.51 -1.17
C MET A 586 -21.01 -6.38 0.02
N TYR A 587 -21.37 -5.75 1.14
CA TYR A 587 -21.89 -6.46 2.32
C TYR A 587 -22.99 -7.46 1.94
N GLY A 588 -22.81 -8.72 2.33
CA GLY A 588 -23.73 -9.82 2.06
C GLY A 588 -23.54 -10.52 0.70
N ASP A 589 -22.72 -9.99 -0.21
CA ASP A 589 -22.49 -10.62 -1.51
C ASP A 589 -21.70 -11.92 -1.35
N SER A 590 -22.05 -12.91 -2.19
CA SER A 590 -21.23 -14.12 -2.36
C SER A 590 -19.98 -13.78 -3.16
N VAL A 591 -18.83 -14.17 -2.63
CA VAL A 591 -17.50 -13.92 -3.19
C VAL A 591 -16.71 -15.21 -3.27
N ILE A 592 -15.65 -15.20 -4.07
CA ILE A 592 -14.55 -16.14 -4.02
C ILE A 592 -13.36 -15.38 -3.42
N ALA A 593 -12.92 -15.79 -2.23
CA ALA A 593 -11.89 -15.10 -1.47
C ALA A 593 -10.65 -15.97 -1.26
N HIS A 594 -9.48 -15.33 -1.19
CA HIS A 594 -8.22 -16.00 -0.93
C HIS A 594 -8.20 -16.63 0.45
N TYR A 595 -7.75 -17.88 0.47
CA TYR A 595 -7.41 -18.66 1.65
C TYR A 595 -5.91 -18.99 1.59
N ALA A 596 -5.38 -19.60 2.65
CA ALA A 596 -3.98 -19.98 2.71
C ALA A 596 -3.49 -20.74 1.45
N GLN A 597 -2.19 -20.60 1.17
CA GLN A 597 -1.51 -21.31 0.07
C GLN A 597 -2.06 -21.03 -1.34
N TRP A 598 -2.56 -19.82 -1.62
CA TRP A 598 -3.07 -19.41 -2.94
C TRP A 598 -4.31 -20.18 -3.41
N GLN A 599 -5.00 -20.83 -2.48
CA GLN A 599 -6.32 -21.41 -2.74
C GLN A 599 -7.38 -20.36 -2.51
N PHE A 600 -8.48 -20.44 -3.23
CA PHE A 600 -9.59 -19.51 -3.07
C PHE A 600 -10.89 -20.30 -2.90
N PHE A 601 -11.73 -19.84 -1.98
CA PHE A 601 -12.98 -20.53 -1.61
C PHE A 601 -14.19 -19.58 -1.64
N PRO A 602 -15.40 -20.13 -1.82
CA PRO A 602 -16.63 -19.39 -1.65
C PRO A 602 -16.79 -18.82 -0.23
N ALA A 603 -17.20 -17.55 -0.14
CA ALA A 603 -17.48 -16.84 1.10
C ALA A 603 -18.57 -15.78 0.89
N LYS A 604 -18.92 -15.06 1.96
CA LYS A 604 -19.79 -13.89 1.94
C LYS A 604 -19.09 -12.68 2.55
N VAL A 605 -19.24 -11.51 1.96
CA VAL A 605 -18.67 -10.28 2.54
C VAL A 605 -19.42 -9.88 3.80
N VAL A 606 -18.68 -9.62 4.87
CA VAL A 606 -19.19 -9.16 6.17
C VAL A 606 -18.81 -7.71 6.44
N ASN A 607 -17.66 -7.26 5.95
CA ASN A 607 -17.23 -5.88 6.14
C ASN A 607 -16.21 -5.49 5.08
N PHE A 608 -16.03 -4.19 4.86
CA PHE A 608 -14.93 -3.64 4.07
C PHE A 608 -14.33 -2.42 4.78
N ASP A 609 -13.04 -2.51 5.10
CA ASP A 609 -12.25 -1.40 5.64
C ASP A 609 -11.58 -0.63 4.50
N LYS A 610 -12.16 0.53 4.18
CA LYS A 610 -11.71 1.43 3.12
C LYS A 610 -10.32 2.02 3.37
N SER A 611 -9.91 2.19 4.63
CA SER A 611 -8.63 2.83 4.97
C SER A 611 -7.42 1.97 4.62
N VAL A 612 -7.60 0.64 4.65
CA VAL A 612 -6.55 -0.34 4.34
C VAL A 612 -6.89 -1.23 3.14
N LEU A 613 -8.03 -0.97 2.48
CA LEU A 613 -8.55 -1.72 1.34
C LEU A 613 -8.64 -3.23 1.60
N LYS A 614 -9.27 -3.62 2.71
CA LYS A 614 -9.45 -5.03 3.12
C LYS A 614 -10.91 -5.40 3.34
N TYR A 615 -11.30 -6.56 2.85
CA TYR A 615 -12.57 -7.21 3.16
C TYR A 615 -12.46 -8.12 4.38
N THR A 616 -13.53 -8.20 5.15
CA THR A 616 -13.81 -9.33 6.05
C THR A 616 -14.87 -10.19 5.40
N VAL A 617 -14.63 -11.50 5.30
CA VAL A 617 -15.55 -12.47 4.70
C VAL A 617 -15.88 -13.59 5.69
N ASP A 618 -17.08 -14.14 5.60
CA ASP A 618 -17.48 -15.38 6.27
C ASP A 618 -17.50 -16.50 5.24
N TRP A 619 -16.72 -17.55 5.44
CA TRP A 619 -16.73 -18.70 4.54
C TRP A 619 -18.11 -19.37 4.53
N ASP A 620 -18.43 -20.04 3.42
CA ASP A 620 -19.65 -20.85 3.34
C ASP A 620 -19.57 -22.09 4.26
N ASP A 621 -18.36 -22.50 4.65
CA ASP A 621 -18.13 -23.40 5.76
C ASP A 621 -17.94 -22.62 7.08
N PRO A 622 -18.23 -23.22 8.25
CA PRO A 622 -18.11 -22.52 9.54
C PRO A 622 -16.65 -22.29 9.97
N ASP A 623 -15.70 -22.23 9.03
CA ASP A 623 -14.29 -22.03 9.33
C ASP A 623 -14.04 -20.60 9.84
N PRO A 624 -13.45 -20.40 11.03
CA PRO A 624 -13.01 -19.08 11.46
C PRO A 624 -11.80 -18.55 10.67
N ALA A 625 -11.11 -19.39 9.88
CA ALA A 625 -9.95 -19.11 9.01
C ALA A 625 -9.99 -17.84 8.19
N CYS A 626 -8.82 -17.40 7.71
CA CYS A 626 -8.52 -16.38 6.70
C CYS A 626 -9.59 -15.33 6.36
N ARG A 627 -10.37 -14.80 7.32
CA ARG A 627 -11.53 -13.94 7.01
C ARG A 627 -11.16 -12.57 6.48
N VAL A 628 -9.99 -12.03 6.84
CA VAL A 628 -9.57 -10.69 6.42
C VAL A 628 -8.65 -10.77 5.20
N GLN A 629 -9.11 -10.30 4.06
CA GLN A 629 -8.41 -10.37 2.78
C GLN A 629 -8.23 -8.99 2.16
N ARG A 630 -7.15 -8.78 1.40
CA ARG A 630 -6.97 -7.57 0.59
C ARG A 630 -8.01 -7.53 -0.54
N TYR A 631 -8.37 -6.33 -1.01
CA TYR A 631 -9.35 -6.18 -2.09
C TYR A 631 -8.98 -6.95 -3.36
N ASP A 632 -7.69 -7.04 -3.70
CA ASP A 632 -7.15 -7.76 -4.86
C ASP A 632 -7.10 -9.28 -4.68
N LEU A 633 -7.68 -9.78 -3.58
CA LEU A 633 -7.79 -11.19 -3.22
C LEU A 633 -9.24 -11.63 -2.95
N VAL A 634 -10.23 -10.79 -3.30
CA VAL A 634 -11.66 -11.09 -3.16
C VAL A 634 -12.38 -10.74 -4.44
N ALA A 635 -12.97 -11.74 -5.10
CA ALA A 635 -13.75 -11.56 -6.34
C ALA A 635 -15.23 -11.83 -6.07
N VAL A 636 -16.16 -11.08 -6.68
CA VAL A 636 -17.58 -11.43 -6.63
C VAL A 636 -17.77 -12.81 -7.26
N ASN A 637 -18.56 -13.70 -6.64
CA ASN A 637 -18.84 -15.03 -7.16
C ASN A 637 -19.88 -14.97 -8.29
N ARG A 638 -19.55 -14.23 -9.36
CA ARG A 638 -20.36 -14.04 -10.55
C ARG A 638 -19.49 -14.16 -11.79
N ALA A 639 -20.05 -14.77 -12.82
CA ALA A 639 -19.42 -14.78 -14.13
C ALA A 639 -19.17 -13.33 -14.59
N PRO A 640 -17.95 -13.00 -15.05
CA PRO A 640 -17.68 -11.69 -15.60
C PRO A 640 -18.37 -11.52 -16.96
N THR A 641 -18.46 -10.29 -17.46
CA THR A 641 -18.97 -10.02 -18.81
C THR A 641 -17.91 -10.39 -19.85
N GLU A 642 -18.29 -10.74 -21.08
CA GLU A 642 -17.34 -11.16 -22.12
C GLU A 642 -16.26 -10.10 -22.40
N ASN A 643 -16.63 -8.83 -22.34
CA ASN A 643 -15.71 -7.72 -22.56
C ASN A 643 -14.76 -7.52 -21.37
N ALA A 644 -15.00 -8.22 -20.25
CA ALA A 644 -14.17 -8.21 -19.05
C ALA A 644 -12.95 -9.13 -19.08
N ILE A 645 -12.90 -10.06 -20.04
CA ILE A 645 -11.80 -11.02 -20.14
C ILE A 645 -11.14 -10.92 -21.51
N GLY A 646 -9.84 -10.63 -21.52
CA GLY A 646 -8.95 -10.79 -22.66
C GLY A 646 -7.68 -11.56 -22.31
N LEU A 647 -6.76 -11.70 -23.26
CA LEU A 647 -5.42 -12.24 -23.01
C LEU A 647 -4.70 -11.41 -21.94
N GLY A 648 -3.96 -12.07 -21.06
CA GLY A 648 -3.25 -11.46 -19.93
C GLY A 648 -4.12 -11.10 -18.74
N THR A 649 -5.45 -11.32 -18.80
CA THR A 649 -6.35 -11.01 -17.68
C THR A 649 -6.11 -11.99 -16.54
N SER A 650 -5.88 -11.44 -15.33
CA SER A 650 -5.85 -12.22 -14.10
C SER A 650 -7.28 -12.62 -13.70
N ILE A 651 -7.51 -13.92 -13.56
CA ILE A 651 -8.81 -14.53 -13.29
C ILE A 651 -8.69 -15.52 -12.15
N LEU A 652 -9.82 -15.78 -11.49
CA LEU A 652 -10.00 -17.01 -10.73
C LEU A 652 -10.71 -18.03 -11.60
N PHE A 653 -10.25 -19.28 -11.56
CA PHE A 653 -10.88 -20.40 -12.25
C PHE A 653 -10.98 -21.61 -11.32
N LYS A 654 -12.00 -22.44 -11.56
CA LYS A 654 -12.19 -23.68 -10.80
C LYS A 654 -11.14 -24.71 -11.17
N GLN A 655 -10.47 -25.29 -10.18
CA GLN A 655 -9.61 -26.45 -10.39
C GLN A 655 -9.65 -27.35 -9.16
N GLY A 656 -10.52 -28.37 -9.23
CA GLY A 656 -10.70 -29.35 -8.16
C GLY A 656 -11.84 -29.00 -7.21
N THR A 657 -12.06 -29.92 -6.27
CA THR A 657 -13.08 -29.83 -5.23
C THR A 657 -12.46 -30.16 -3.89
N TYR A 658 -12.95 -29.56 -2.82
CA TYR A 658 -12.59 -29.91 -1.45
C TYR A 658 -13.80 -30.47 -0.71
N GLN A 659 -13.55 -31.28 0.31
CA GLN A 659 -14.58 -31.83 1.19
C GLN A 659 -14.59 -31.02 2.49
N HIS A 660 -15.76 -30.61 2.95
CA HIS A 660 -15.95 -29.97 4.25
C HIS A 660 -17.10 -30.63 5.02
N ASN A 661 -17.22 -30.28 6.30
CA ASN A 661 -18.31 -30.76 7.17
C ASN A 661 -19.65 -30.16 6.70
N GLY A 662 -20.26 -30.76 5.69
CA GLY A 662 -21.48 -30.25 5.07
C GLY A 662 -21.60 -30.53 3.57
N GLY A 663 -20.52 -30.95 2.90
CA GLY A 663 -20.55 -31.28 1.48
C GLY A 663 -19.21 -31.12 0.77
N THR A 664 -19.29 -30.95 -0.55
CA THR A 664 -18.14 -30.64 -1.41
C THR A 664 -18.22 -29.19 -1.86
N GLY A 665 -17.12 -28.44 -1.75
CA GLY A 665 -16.97 -27.12 -2.33
C GLY A 665 -16.00 -27.12 -3.51
N ASP A 666 -16.11 -26.10 -4.36
CA ASP A 666 -15.17 -25.89 -5.47
C ASP A 666 -13.90 -25.19 -4.96
N VAL A 667 -12.73 -25.63 -5.44
CA VAL A 667 -11.47 -24.91 -5.19
C VAL A 667 -11.16 -24.02 -6.39
N TRP A 668 -10.91 -22.75 -6.10
CA TRP A 668 -10.55 -21.76 -7.09
C TRP A 668 -9.06 -21.43 -7.01
N ASN A 669 -8.46 -21.14 -8.16
CA ASN A 669 -7.04 -20.80 -8.26
C ASN A 669 -6.86 -19.53 -9.08
N LEU A 670 -5.76 -18.82 -8.82
CA LEU A 670 -5.36 -17.63 -9.55
C LEU A 670 -4.60 -18.00 -10.83
N GLY A 671 -5.10 -17.50 -11.96
CA GLY A 671 -4.49 -17.72 -13.26
C GLY A 671 -4.51 -16.49 -14.14
N GLU A 672 -3.82 -16.62 -15.27
CA GLU A 672 -3.74 -15.62 -16.33
C GLU A 672 -4.21 -16.27 -17.63
N ILE A 673 -5.13 -15.60 -18.34
CA ILE A 673 -5.63 -16.06 -19.65
C ILE A 673 -4.51 -15.96 -20.69
N THR A 674 -4.18 -17.07 -21.35
CA THR A 674 -3.17 -17.10 -22.42
C THR A 674 -3.73 -17.49 -23.78
N ASN A 675 -4.97 -17.97 -23.86
CA ASN A 675 -5.64 -18.27 -25.12
C ASN A 675 -7.17 -18.13 -25.00
N ILE A 676 -7.80 -17.63 -26.07
CA ILE A 676 -9.25 -17.54 -26.21
C ILE A 676 -9.62 -18.21 -27.54
N GLU A 677 -10.37 -19.31 -27.47
CA GLU A 677 -10.87 -20.05 -28.62
C GLU A 677 -12.33 -19.65 -28.87
N VAL A 678 -12.63 -19.10 -30.05
CA VAL A 678 -14.01 -18.79 -30.47
C VAL A 678 -14.56 -20.00 -31.22
N LEU A 679 -15.63 -20.60 -30.73
CA LEU A 679 -16.29 -21.74 -31.36
C LEU A 679 -17.18 -21.28 -32.53
N ASP A 680 -17.62 -22.23 -33.35
CA ASP A 680 -18.47 -21.98 -34.52
C ASP A 680 -19.81 -21.28 -34.17
N ASP A 681 -20.29 -21.43 -32.94
CA ASP A 681 -21.50 -20.78 -32.42
C ASP A 681 -21.25 -19.38 -31.84
N GLY A 682 -20.01 -18.88 -31.91
CA GLY A 682 -19.58 -17.60 -31.36
C GLY A 682 -19.25 -17.62 -29.87
N SER A 683 -19.49 -18.73 -29.17
CA SER A 683 -19.11 -18.86 -27.76
C SER A 683 -17.60 -18.93 -27.59
N LYS A 684 -17.10 -18.44 -26.45
CA LYS A 684 -15.66 -18.36 -26.15
C LYS A 684 -15.26 -19.39 -25.10
N LEU A 685 -14.16 -20.08 -25.37
CA LEU A 685 -13.45 -20.94 -24.44
C LEU A 685 -12.12 -20.29 -24.04
N TYR A 686 -11.81 -20.35 -22.77
CA TYR A 686 -10.71 -19.66 -22.13
C TYR A 686 -9.69 -20.67 -21.61
N SER A 687 -8.44 -20.48 -21.97
CA SER A 687 -7.31 -21.29 -21.49
C SER A 687 -6.20 -20.38 -20.98
N GLY A 688 -5.39 -20.90 -20.07
CA GLY A 688 -4.38 -20.09 -19.40
C GLY A 688 -3.41 -20.89 -18.56
N LYS A 689 -2.62 -20.15 -17.80
CA LYS A 689 -1.61 -20.68 -16.87
C LYS A 689 -1.89 -20.17 -15.47
N HIS A 690 -1.47 -20.92 -14.46
CA HIS A 690 -1.45 -20.41 -13.09
C HIS A 690 -0.49 -19.23 -12.94
N SER A 691 -0.83 -18.29 -12.06
CA SER A 691 0.07 -17.18 -11.71
C SER A 691 1.23 -17.60 -10.79
N LYS A 692 1.18 -18.83 -10.26
CA LYS A 692 2.25 -19.46 -9.48
C LYS A 692 2.72 -20.74 -10.15
N THR A 693 4.03 -20.95 -10.15
CA THR A 693 4.63 -22.16 -10.72
C THR A 693 4.79 -23.25 -9.65
N ALA A 694 5.03 -24.49 -10.09
CA ALA A 694 5.33 -25.59 -9.16
C ALA A 694 6.58 -25.32 -8.28
N ALA A 695 7.48 -24.43 -8.71
CA ALA A 695 8.65 -24.02 -7.94
C ALA A 695 8.30 -23.06 -6.78
N ASP A 696 7.20 -22.31 -6.90
CA ASP A 696 6.79 -21.32 -5.89
C ASP A 696 6.04 -21.94 -4.71
N ASN A 697 5.69 -23.23 -4.77
CA ASN A 697 4.96 -23.93 -3.72
C ASN A 697 5.34 -25.43 -3.66
N LEU A 698 6.28 -25.79 -2.78
CA LEU A 698 6.52 -27.19 -2.37
C LEU A 698 5.26 -27.86 -1.77
N ALA A 699 4.27 -27.08 -1.32
CA ALA A 699 3.01 -27.59 -0.76
C ALA A 699 1.97 -28.01 -1.80
N VAL A 700 2.02 -27.49 -3.03
CA VAL A 700 1.10 -27.90 -4.12
C VAL A 700 1.39 -29.32 -4.61
N ALA A 701 2.61 -29.84 -4.34
CA ALA A 701 3.00 -31.21 -4.68
C ALA A 701 2.14 -32.30 -4.00
N GLY A 702 1.38 -31.97 -2.95
CA GLY A 702 0.41 -32.88 -2.32
C GLY A 702 -0.96 -32.92 -2.99
N TRP A 703 -1.27 -31.97 -3.88
CA TRP A 703 -2.60 -31.85 -4.49
C TRP A 703 -2.63 -32.53 -5.85
N SER A 704 -3.14 -33.78 -5.86
CA SER A 704 -3.19 -34.64 -7.05
C SER A 704 -3.93 -34.05 -8.25
N SER A 705 -4.75 -33.02 -8.06
CA SER A 705 -5.53 -32.35 -9.11
C SER A 705 -4.92 -31.05 -9.64
N PHE A 706 -3.78 -30.60 -9.10
CA PHE A 706 -3.14 -29.38 -9.60
C PHE A 706 -2.67 -29.58 -11.04
N ARG A 707 -3.01 -28.62 -11.91
CA ARG A 707 -2.47 -28.55 -13.26
C ARG A 707 -1.90 -27.15 -13.48
N PRO A 708 -0.66 -27.00 -13.96
CA PRO A 708 -0.03 -25.69 -14.16
C PRO A 708 -0.73 -24.83 -15.22
N THR A 709 -1.58 -25.45 -16.04
CA THR A 709 -2.44 -24.81 -17.03
C THR A 709 -3.89 -25.19 -16.81
N PHE A 710 -4.79 -24.34 -17.30
CA PHE A 710 -6.21 -24.62 -17.41
C PHE A 710 -6.64 -24.46 -18.86
N GLU A 711 -7.58 -25.29 -19.30
CA GLU A 711 -7.96 -25.38 -20.70
C GLU A 711 -9.47 -25.41 -20.85
N LYS A 712 -9.97 -24.65 -21.82
CA LYS A 712 -11.35 -24.71 -22.29
C LYS A 712 -12.41 -24.42 -21.23
N HIS A 713 -12.11 -23.49 -20.32
CA HIS A 713 -13.09 -22.95 -19.38
C HIS A 713 -14.09 -22.06 -20.11
N LYS A 714 -15.35 -22.08 -19.71
CA LYS A 714 -16.34 -21.09 -20.16
C LYS A 714 -16.27 -19.87 -19.25
N ILE A 715 -16.86 -18.75 -19.68
CA ILE A 715 -16.90 -17.53 -18.87
C ILE A 715 -17.60 -17.73 -17.51
N GLU A 716 -18.58 -18.63 -17.45
CA GLU A 716 -19.29 -19.02 -16.23
C GLU A 716 -18.39 -19.72 -15.18
N ASP A 717 -17.24 -20.24 -15.62
CA ASP A 717 -16.24 -20.90 -14.78
C ASP A 717 -15.17 -19.94 -14.25
N LEU A 718 -15.26 -18.64 -14.57
CA LEU A 718 -14.25 -17.63 -14.26
C LEU A 718 -14.79 -16.56 -13.31
N ARG A 719 -13.93 -15.94 -12.49
CA ARG A 719 -14.25 -14.73 -11.70
C ARG A 719 -13.16 -13.68 -11.88
N LEU A 720 -13.53 -12.41 -11.73
CA LEU A 720 -12.61 -11.28 -11.78
C LEU A 720 -12.52 -10.58 -10.43
N PHE A 721 -11.31 -10.13 -10.11
CA PHE A 721 -11.10 -9.24 -8.97
C PHE A 721 -11.62 -7.84 -9.29
N PRO A 722 -12.12 -7.12 -8.28
CA PRO A 722 -12.53 -5.74 -8.46
C PRO A 722 -11.31 -4.86 -8.75
N ASN A 723 -11.50 -3.84 -9.59
CA ASN A 723 -10.48 -2.81 -9.81
C ASN A 723 -10.39 -1.91 -8.57
N ALA A 724 -9.17 -1.56 -8.12
CA ALA A 724 -8.93 -0.69 -6.96
C ALA A 724 -9.66 0.65 -7.05
N ILE A 725 -9.80 1.19 -8.26
CA ILE A 725 -10.44 2.48 -8.49
C ILE A 725 -11.98 2.32 -8.50
N GLU A 726 -12.50 1.25 -9.10
CA GLU A 726 -13.93 0.89 -9.02
C GLU A 726 -14.37 0.71 -7.57
N MET A 727 -13.56 0.02 -6.78
CA MET A 727 -13.70 -0.17 -5.34
C MET A 727 -13.85 1.17 -4.61
N LEU A 728 -12.89 2.06 -4.80
CA LEU A 728 -12.86 3.36 -4.12
C LEU A 728 -14.08 4.21 -4.48
N GLN A 729 -14.51 4.20 -5.74
CA GLN A 729 -15.70 4.92 -6.19
C GLN A 729 -17.01 4.32 -5.68
N ALA A 730 -17.16 2.99 -5.72
CA ALA A 730 -18.38 2.34 -5.28
C ALA A 730 -18.64 2.61 -3.78
N TYR A 731 -17.59 2.61 -2.96
CA TYR A 731 -17.63 2.99 -1.54
C TYR A 731 -17.51 4.51 -1.27
N GLN A 732 -17.46 5.36 -2.29
CA GLN A 732 -17.66 6.81 -2.14
C GLN A 732 -19.12 7.20 -2.38
N LYS A 733 -19.85 6.43 -3.20
CA LYS A 733 -21.25 6.69 -3.56
C LYS A 733 -22.26 6.06 -2.59
N LEU A 734 -21.84 5.06 -1.83
CA LEU A 734 -22.58 4.43 -0.72
C LEU A 734 -22.25 5.14 0.60
#